data_AF-A0A4R6KQ12-F1
#
_entry.id   AF-A0A4R6KQ12-F1
#
_cell.length_a   1.000
_cell.length_b   1.000
_cell.length_c   1.000
_cell.angle_alpha   90.00
_cell.angle_beta   90.00
_cell.angle_gamma   90.00
#
_symmetry.space_group_name_H-M   'P 1'
#
loop_
_entity.id
_entity.type
_entity.pdbx_description
1 polymer ?
#
loop_
_entity_poly.entity_id
_entity_poly.type
_entity_poly.pdbx_seq_one_letter_code
_entity_poly.pdbx_strand_id
1 'polypeptide(L)'
;MSVAEFRGGQGGAEERDPAMGFDRTPPQDLAAEQCVLGAMMLSKDAIADCIETIRGTDFYRPAHEIVFDAITDLYARGEPADAITVAAELTRRGEMARIGGAPYVHTLVASVPLAANAGYYAHIVREKAILRRLVEAGTKIVQLGYAGEGEVDDVVDEAQAEIYQVTEKRTTEDYAPLKDIMEGALDEIEAIDSRGDAMVGVPTGFTDLDELTNGLHPGQMIIVAARPAMGKALALDSPLPTPTGWTTMAEVAVGDELLDADGLPTMVVAATEVMVERPCFRLTFSDSSTIVADAEHQWRVEDGGRPVVCTTSDLFTVMSAVPGLTPAIPGSALREITGHGVPVGVQGDGDRRLEWIEPVESVPVRCVEVDNPDHLYLAGKTMIPTHNSTLGLDLARSASIKHGLTSCIFSLEMSRNEITMRLLSAEAKVPLHHMRNGKMTDEDWARLARKMGEVSEAPLFIDDSPNLTMMEIRAKARRLKQRHDLRLIVIDYLQLMTSGKKVESRQLEVSEFSRSIKLLAKELELPVVAICQLNRGSEQRSDKRPMASDLRESGCLTADTRLLRADTGAEISLGELLSTDARDIPVWSLDDRLKLVPRTMTHAFSSGVKEVFRLKLASGREIKATANHPFLTYDGWKPLGELVPSSRVGSLRHVPAPLDVKPWDEDEVVLLAHLLGDGSFVKRQPIRYASIDEHNLDAVASAAHRRFGINPIRDEYAAARVTTLRLPAPYRLARGKRNPIAAWLDGLGLFGLRSHEKFIPDAVFGLPKDQIATFIRHLWATDGSVRWRPEINTAQIYYASTSRRMVDDLARLLLRCNIFSRISVARKSGYRDSYHLNIHGVDNHRRFCEEIGVHGSRGDTVRELVGYLQDIKAAPKLDTVPVEVWDQVKAAMLDRGMSQVALGAALGLRNAGRVFAGAPTRQRLADVAKILDVADLELLATNDIFWDSVIQIESIGEQEVFDATVLGTHNFVANGIALHNSLEQDADVVILLHREDAYERESTRPGEADFIVAKHRNGPTADVVVAFQGHYSRFVDMAHDG
;
A
#
# COMPACT_ATOMS: atom_id res chain seq x y z
N MET A 1 -32.71 8.10 44.00
CA MET A 1 -33.31 9.36 44.49
C MET A 1 -32.19 10.27 44.99
N SER A 2 -32.45 11.57 45.08
CA SER A 2 -31.45 12.64 45.11
C SER A 2 -30.75 12.90 46.45
N VAL A 3 -29.61 13.57 46.36
CA VAL A 3 -28.81 14.09 47.47
C VAL A 3 -29.50 15.29 48.11
N ALA A 4 -30.15 15.11 49.28
CA ALA A 4 -30.40 16.17 50.28
C ALA A 4 -31.18 15.67 51.52
N GLU A 5 -30.66 14.73 52.32
CA GLU A 5 -31.22 14.51 53.66
C GLU A 5 -30.24 13.87 54.66
N PHE A 6 -30.44 14.18 55.95
CA PHE A 6 -29.71 13.68 57.14
C PHE A 6 -28.22 14.05 57.34
N ARG A 7 -28.02 15.30 57.78
CA ARG A 7 -27.08 15.59 58.90
C ARG A 7 -27.80 15.34 60.23
N GLY A 8 -27.17 14.62 61.16
CA GLY A 8 -27.51 14.69 62.59
C GLY A 8 -27.41 13.36 63.36
N GLY A 9 -26.49 13.27 64.33
CA GLY A 9 -26.38 12.15 65.27
C GLY A 9 -24.95 11.92 65.74
N GLN A 10 -24.60 12.32 66.97
CA GLN A 10 -23.28 12.14 67.57
C GLN A 10 -23.13 10.78 68.26
N GLY A 11 -21.90 10.27 68.38
CA GLY A 11 -21.51 9.36 69.47
C GLY A 11 -20.46 8.33 69.12
N GLY A 12 -19.29 8.39 69.78
CA GLY A 12 -18.27 7.34 69.75
C GLY A 12 -16.94 7.76 69.11
N ALA A 13 -16.07 8.39 69.89
CA ALA A 13 -14.67 8.55 69.52
C ALA A 13 -13.88 7.31 69.99
N GLU A 14 -13.64 6.37 69.08
CA GLU A 14 -12.52 5.43 69.20
C GLU A 14 -11.36 5.98 68.38
N GLU A 15 -10.15 5.93 68.95
CA GLU A 15 -8.93 6.43 68.32
C GLU A 15 -8.60 5.63 67.06
N ARG A 16 -8.76 6.25 65.88
CA ARG A 16 -8.19 5.73 64.64
C ARG A 16 -6.76 6.26 64.49
N ASP A 17 -5.82 5.35 64.68
CA ASP A 17 -4.40 5.54 64.43
C ASP A 17 -4.15 6.05 62.99
N PRO A 18 -3.56 7.25 62.80
CA PRO A 18 -3.39 7.86 61.48
C PRO A 18 -2.17 7.33 60.71
N ALA A 19 -1.86 6.03 60.85
CA ALA A 19 -0.62 5.40 60.38
C ALA A 19 -0.84 4.24 59.38
N MET A 20 -1.59 4.49 58.29
CA MET A 20 -1.48 3.70 57.05
C MET A 20 -1.46 4.63 55.82
N GLY A 21 -0.35 5.36 55.66
CA GLY A 21 0.06 5.88 54.37
C GLY A 21 0.63 4.77 53.48
N PHE A 22 0.55 4.93 52.16
CA PHE A 22 1.10 3.98 51.20
C PHE A 22 2.64 3.95 51.26
N ASP A 23 3.21 2.96 51.96
CA ASP A 23 4.62 2.59 51.86
C ASP A 23 4.74 1.11 51.49
N ARG A 24 4.36 0.79 50.24
CA ARG A 24 4.59 -0.53 49.64
C ARG A 24 5.78 -0.42 48.70
N THR A 25 6.89 -1.04 49.08
CA THR A 25 8.03 -1.21 48.19
C THR A 25 7.64 -2.03 46.96
N PRO A 26 8.11 -1.68 45.75
CA PRO A 26 7.84 -2.47 44.55
C PRO A 26 8.34 -3.92 44.70
N PRO A 27 7.65 -4.92 44.11
CA PRO A 27 8.06 -6.32 44.14
C PRO A 27 9.53 -6.54 43.76
N GLN A 28 10.32 -7.07 44.69
CA GLN A 28 11.76 -7.28 44.53
C GLN A 28 12.20 -8.52 45.33
N ASP A 29 13.32 -9.13 44.94
CA ASP A 29 14.02 -10.11 45.75
C ASP A 29 15.54 -9.92 45.57
N LEU A 30 16.11 -9.10 46.45
CA LEU A 30 17.52 -8.74 46.38
C LEU A 30 18.45 -9.94 46.63
N ALA A 31 18.01 -10.96 47.37
CA ALA A 31 18.81 -12.15 47.62
C ALA A 31 18.87 -13.02 46.37
N ALA A 32 17.75 -13.20 45.66
CA ALA A 32 17.72 -13.87 44.36
C ALA A 32 18.58 -13.13 43.32
N GLU A 33 18.47 -11.80 43.22
CA GLU A 33 19.31 -11.00 42.32
C GLU A 33 20.81 -11.18 42.59
N GLN A 34 21.24 -11.15 43.86
CA GLN A 34 22.63 -11.40 44.22
C GLN A 34 23.08 -12.82 43.91
N CYS A 35 22.23 -13.83 44.15
CA CYS A 35 22.52 -15.23 43.82
C CYS A 35 22.66 -15.45 42.31
N VAL A 36 21.86 -14.79 41.48
CA VAL A 36 21.97 -14.84 40.01
C VAL A 36 23.34 -14.32 39.56
N LEU A 37 23.68 -13.08 39.91
CA LEU A 37 24.94 -12.46 39.46
C LEU A 37 26.17 -13.23 39.96
N GLY A 38 26.14 -13.68 41.22
CA GLY A 38 27.20 -14.51 41.76
C GLY A 38 27.31 -15.86 41.06
N ALA A 39 26.20 -16.53 40.74
CA ALA A 39 26.22 -17.84 40.09
C ALA A 39 26.74 -17.74 38.64
N MET A 40 26.34 -16.69 37.92
CA MET A 40 26.88 -16.34 36.61
C MET A 40 28.40 -16.10 36.65
N MET A 41 28.93 -15.50 37.72
CA MET A 41 30.38 -15.33 37.94
C MET A 41 31.12 -16.59 38.44
N LEU A 42 30.40 -17.67 38.77
CA LEU A 42 30.95 -18.94 39.25
C LEU A 42 30.92 -20.05 38.19
N SER A 43 29.96 -20.02 37.26
CA SER A 43 29.82 -21.03 36.21
C SER A 43 29.36 -20.42 34.89
N LYS A 44 30.00 -20.86 33.80
CA LYS A 44 29.61 -20.50 32.43
C LYS A 44 28.19 -20.97 32.09
N ASP A 45 27.79 -22.14 32.58
CA ASP A 45 26.48 -22.73 32.27
C ASP A 45 25.35 -21.91 32.92
N ALA A 46 25.59 -21.39 34.13
CA ALA A 46 24.68 -20.46 34.81
C ALA A 46 24.45 -19.15 34.04
N ILE A 47 25.42 -18.70 33.23
CA ILE A 47 25.25 -17.53 32.35
C ILE A 47 24.20 -17.83 31.27
N ALA A 48 24.24 -19.01 30.66
CA ALA A 48 23.29 -19.42 29.63
C ALA A 48 21.85 -19.49 30.19
N ASP A 49 21.64 -20.25 31.27
CA ASP A 49 20.34 -20.40 31.95
C ASP A 49 19.70 -19.05 32.33
N CYS A 50 20.52 -18.11 32.81
CA CYS A 50 20.04 -16.78 33.20
C CYS A 50 19.70 -15.88 32.01
N ILE A 51 20.48 -15.88 30.92
CA ILE A 51 20.20 -15.04 29.72
C ILE A 51 18.91 -15.48 29.01
N GLU A 52 18.62 -16.79 29.01
CA GLU A 52 17.34 -17.32 28.53
C GLU A 52 16.15 -16.84 29.37
N THR A 53 16.35 -16.66 30.68
CA THR A 53 15.27 -16.38 31.62
C THR A 53 15.00 -14.89 31.84
N ILE A 54 16.03 -14.05 31.95
CA ILE A 54 15.95 -12.62 32.35
C ILE A 54 16.77 -11.68 31.43
N ARG A 55 16.62 -10.36 31.64
CA ARG A 55 17.43 -9.26 31.07
C ARG A 55 17.92 -8.31 32.18
N GLY A 56 18.84 -7.38 31.87
CA GLY A 56 19.34 -6.38 32.82
C GLY A 56 18.22 -5.55 33.46
N THR A 57 17.19 -5.19 32.69
CA THR A 57 16.01 -4.45 33.16
C THR A 57 15.06 -5.23 34.09
N ASP A 58 15.26 -6.54 34.28
CA ASP A 58 14.48 -7.34 35.24
C ASP A 58 14.99 -7.17 36.69
N PHE A 59 16.20 -6.65 36.88
CA PHE A 59 16.75 -6.37 38.21
C PHE A 59 16.10 -5.12 38.81
N TYR A 60 15.73 -5.15 40.09
CA TYR A 60 15.20 -3.97 40.79
C TYR A 60 16.30 -2.96 41.13
N ARG A 61 17.54 -3.42 41.35
CA ARG A 61 18.69 -2.52 41.57
C ARG A 61 19.41 -2.20 40.26
N PRO A 62 19.55 -0.92 39.87
CA PRO A 62 20.40 -0.53 38.73
C PRO A 62 21.87 -0.96 38.87
N ALA A 63 22.36 -1.10 40.12
CA ALA A 63 23.70 -1.66 40.38
C ALA A 63 23.83 -3.14 39.98
N HIS A 64 22.73 -3.90 39.97
CA HIS A 64 22.71 -5.30 39.56
C HIS A 64 22.55 -5.44 38.04
N GLU A 65 21.72 -4.60 37.41
CA GLU A 65 21.64 -4.43 35.96
C GLU A 65 23.02 -4.17 35.33
N ILE A 66 23.77 -3.17 35.84
CA ILE A 66 25.13 -2.84 35.38
C ILE A 66 26.09 -4.04 35.49
N VAL A 67 25.98 -4.86 36.54
CA VAL A 67 26.81 -6.06 36.72
C VAL A 67 26.38 -7.18 35.77
N PHE A 68 25.07 -7.36 35.55
CA PHE A 68 24.53 -8.30 34.57
C PHE A 68 25.05 -7.99 33.17
N ASP A 69 24.95 -6.73 32.74
CA ASP A 69 25.37 -6.29 31.40
C ASP A 69 26.89 -6.41 31.20
N ALA A 70 27.69 -6.16 32.25
CA ALA A 70 29.13 -6.42 32.20
C ALA A 70 29.47 -7.92 32.06
N ILE A 71 28.69 -8.81 32.70
CA ILE A 71 28.84 -10.27 32.58
C ILE A 71 28.43 -10.75 31.18
N THR A 72 27.28 -10.30 30.67
CA THR A 72 26.78 -10.71 29.35
C THR A 72 27.68 -10.20 28.22
N ASP A 73 28.24 -8.99 28.32
CA ASP A 73 29.18 -8.45 27.33
C ASP A 73 30.55 -9.15 27.34
N LEU A 74 31.01 -9.66 28.48
CA LEU A 74 32.20 -10.52 28.54
C LEU A 74 31.90 -11.88 27.89
N TYR A 75 30.77 -12.48 28.24
CA TYR A 75 30.31 -13.76 27.69
C TYR A 75 30.12 -13.71 26.16
N ALA A 76 29.51 -12.64 25.63
CA ALA A 76 29.30 -12.43 24.20
C ALA A 76 30.61 -12.26 23.42
N ARG A 77 31.67 -11.75 24.05
CA ARG A 77 33.03 -11.69 23.50
C ARG A 77 33.80 -13.02 23.62
N GLY A 78 33.23 -14.03 24.28
CA GLY A 78 33.89 -15.29 24.58
C GLY A 78 34.95 -15.19 25.69
N GLU A 79 34.98 -14.07 26.42
CA GLU A 79 35.86 -13.85 27.57
C GLU A 79 35.26 -14.53 28.83
N PRO A 80 36.06 -15.10 29.74
CA PRO A 80 35.55 -15.63 31.00
C PRO A 80 35.01 -14.49 31.86
N ALA A 81 33.77 -14.60 32.33
CA ALA A 81 33.15 -13.63 33.23
C ALA A 81 33.24 -14.12 34.68
N ASP A 82 34.36 -13.81 35.34
CA ASP A 82 34.59 -14.09 36.76
C ASP A 82 34.69 -12.78 37.57
N ALA A 83 34.78 -12.87 38.89
CA ALA A 83 34.83 -11.69 39.76
C ALA A 83 36.00 -10.71 39.44
N ILE A 84 37.10 -11.19 38.86
CA ILE A 84 38.26 -10.37 38.51
C ILE A 84 38.04 -9.71 37.14
N THR A 85 37.58 -10.47 36.14
CA THR A 85 37.34 -9.93 34.79
C THR A 85 36.16 -8.96 34.76
N VAL A 86 35.06 -9.28 35.47
CA VAL A 86 33.91 -8.38 35.66
C VAL A 86 34.33 -7.11 36.39
N ALA A 87 35.17 -7.21 37.44
CA ALA A 87 35.69 -6.03 38.12
C ALA A 87 36.60 -5.17 37.22
N ALA A 88 37.42 -5.80 36.36
CA ALA A 88 38.27 -5.10 35.40
C ALA A 88 37.43 -4.38 34.32
N GLU A 89 36.40 -5.04 33.80
CA GLU A 89 35.47 -4.50 32.80
C GLU A 89 34.65 -3.32 33.36
N LEU A 90 34.09 -3.45 34.57
CA LEU A 90 33.38 -2.36 35.27
C LEU A 90 34.30 -1.18 35.61
N THR A 91 35.59 -1.44 35.87
CA THR A 91 36.60 -0.38 36.02
C THR A 91 36.88 0.31 34.68
N ARG A 92 36.99 -0.46 33.59
CA ARG A 92 37.20 0.04 32.21
C ARG A 92 36.04 0.93 31.74
N ARG A 93 34.80 0.61 32.13
CA ARG A 93 33.59 1.41 31.86
C ARG A 93 33.45 2.65 32.75
N GLY A 94 34.22 2.74 33.85
CA GLY A 94 34.07 3.80 34.85
C GLY A 94 32.89 3.61 35.81
N GLU A 95 32.26 2.42 35.81
CA GLU A 95 31.02 2.15 36.54
C GLU A 95 31.21 1.47 37.89
N MET A 96 32.45 1.03 38.19
CA MET A 96 32.84 0.42 39.46
C MET A 96 32.37 1.20 40.72
N ALA A 97 32.32 2.53 40.66
CA ALA A 97 31.81 3.36 41.76
C ALA A 97 30.28 3.26 41.95
N ARG A 98 29.51 3.05 40.86
CA ARG A 98 28.05 2.96 40.86
C ARG A 98 27.53 1.67 41.50
N ILE A 99 28.33 0.59 41.44
CA ILE A 99 27.96 -0.74 41.95
C ILE A 99 28.39 -1.00 43.41
N GLY A 100 29.00 -0.03 44.10
CA GLY A 100 29.51 -0.21 45.47
C GLY A 100 30.99 -0.63 45.57
N GLY A 101 31.73 -0.62 44.45
CA GLY A 101 33.16 -0.92 44.41
C GLY A 101 33.50 -2.41 44.38
N ALA A 102 34.79 -2.71 44.17
CA ALA A 102 35.29 -4.08 43.97
C ALA A 102 34.94 -5.08 45.10
N PRO A 103 34.86 -4.69 46.39
CA PRO A 103 34.39 -5.60 47.45
C PRO A 103 32.95 -6.11 47.23
N TYR A 104 32.09 -5.36 46.55
CA TYR A 104 30.72 -5.78 46.26
C TYR A 104 30.67 -6.94 45.26
N VAL A 105 31.51 -6.93 44.22
CA VAL A 105 31.61 -8.03 43.25
C VAL A 105 31.99 -9.35 43.94
N HIS A 106 32.94 -9.32 44.88
CA HIS A 106 33.29 -10.48 45.69
C HIS A 106 32.17 -10.90 46.67
N THR A 107 31.35 -9.95 47.13
CA THR A 107 30.19 -10.22 47.99
C THR A 107 29.11 -10.97 47.19
N LEU A 108 28.84 -10.57 45.94
CA LEU A 108 27.90 -11.27 45.05
C LEU A 108 28.27 -12.74 44.87
N VAL A 109 29.54 -13.04 44.62
CA VAL A 109 30.04 -14.42 44.52
C VAL A 109 29.91 -15.19 45.84
N ALA A 110 30.16 -14.54 46.98
CA ALA A 110 30.03 -15.16 48.30
C ALA A 110 28.57 -15.40 48.73
N SER A 111 27.59 -14.70 48.15
CA SER A 111 26.16 -14.86 48.45
C SER A 111 25.54 -16.13 47.86
N VAL A 112 26.22 -16.82 46.93
CA VAL A 112 25.65 -17.97 46.19
C VAL A 112 25.73 -19.25 47.01
N PRO A 113 24.60 -19.93 47.32
CA PRO A 113 24.65 -21.22 48.00
C PRO A 113 25.12 -22.35 47.07
N LEU A 114 24.57 -22.39 45.84
CA LEU A 114 24.84 -23.40 44.81
C LEU A 114 24.64 -22.77 43.42
N ALA A 115 25.69 -22.72 42.60
CA ALA A 115 25.62 -22.11 41.26
C ALA A 115 24.68 -22.86 40.29
N ALA A 116 24.47 -24.17 40.47
CA ALA A 116 23.57 -24.98 39.65
C ALA A 116 22.08 -24.58 39.78
N ASN A 117 21.70 -23.76 40.76
CA ASN A 117 20.34 -23.27 40.94
C ASN A 117 20.10 -21.89 40.28
N ALA A 118 21.02 -21.42 39.43
CA ALA A 118 20.97 -20.10 38.78
C ALA A 118 19.63 -19.83 38.06
N GLY A 119 19.14 -20.79 37.25
CA GLY A 119 17.84 -20.68 36.59
C GLY A 119 16.67 -20.49 37.56
N TYR A 120 16.67 -21.18 38.71
CA TYR A 120 15.62 -21.02 39.73
C TYR A 120 15.64 -19.61 40.36
N TYR A 121 16.82 -19.07 40.65
CA TYR A 121 16.93 -17.69 41.14
C TYR A 121 16.54 -16.67 40.06
N ALA A 122 16.88 -16.92 38.79
CA ALA A 122 16.47 -16.08 37.67
C ALA A 122 14.94 -16.08 37.47
N HIS A 123 14.26 -17.21 37.67
CA HIS A 123 12.79 -17.27 37.68
C HIS A 123 12.20 -16.38 38.78
N ILE A 124 12.76 -16.38 40.00
CA ILE A 124 12.30 -15.50 41.08
C ILE A 124 12.45 -14.02 40.68
N VAL A 125 13.61 -13.62 40.13
CA VAL A 125 13.84 -12.25 39.66
C VAL A 125 12.82 -11.87 38.57
N ARG A 126 12.57 -12.76 37.61
CA ARG A 126 11.58 -12.57 36.54
C ARG A 126 10.15 -12.42 37.08
N GLU A 127 9.73 -13.24 38.03
CA GLU A 127 8.41 -13.12 38.67
C GLU A 127 8.25 -11.76 39.36
N LYS A 128 9.28 -11.29 40.09
CA LYS A 128 9.24 -9.96 40.70
C LYS A 128 9.21 -8.85 39.64
N ALA A 129 9.96 -8.98 38.55
CA ALA A 129 9.95 -8.01 37.45
C ALA A 129 8.55 -7.91 36.80
N ILE A 130 7.89 -9.03 36.49
CA ILE A 130 6.52 -9.04 35.95
C ILE A 130 5.55 -8.36 36.94
N LEU A 131 5.66 -8.66 38.23
CA LEU A 131 4.83 -8.02 39.26
C LEU A 131 5.11 -6.51 39.40
N ARG A 132 6.33 -6.02 39.16
CA ARG A 132 6.61 -4.56 39.10
C ARG A 132 5.96 -3.92 37.88
N ARG A 133 6.16 -4.49 36.69
CA ARG A 133 5.56 -3.97 35.44
C ARG A 133 4.03 -3.93 35.52
N LEU A 134 3.40 -4.89 36.20
CA LEU A 134 1.97 -4.89 36.47
C LEU A 134 1.53 -3.73 37.39
N VAL A 135 2.34 -3.37 38.39
CA VAL A 135 2.09 -2.22 39.27
C VAL A 135 2.30 -0.90 38.52
N GLU A 136 3.30 -0.83 37.63
CA GLU A 136 3.58 0.33 36.77
C GLU A 136 2.45 0.56 35.77
N ALA A 137 2.06 -0.47 35.00
CA ALA A 137 0.92 -0.41 34.08
C ALA A 137 -0.39 -0.07 34.82
N GLY A 138 -0.67 -0.71 35.96
CA GLY A 138 -1.82 -0.38 36.79
C GLY A 138 -1.83 1.07 37.29
N THR A 139 -0.65 1.63 37.59
CA THR A 139 -0.51 3.05 37.96
C THR A 139 -0.75 3.97 36.77
N LYS A 140 -0.24 3.63 35.57
CA LYS A 140 -0.47 4.40 34.35
C LYS A 140 -1.95 4.38 33.94
N ILE A 141 -2.64 3.24 34.03
CA ILE A 141 -4.08 3.11 33.76
C ILE A 141 -4.91 3.97 34.73
N VAL A 142 -4.53 4.03 36.00
CA VAL A 142 -5.15 4.95 36.97
C VAL A 142 -4.91 6.42 36.59
N GLN A 143 -3.72 6.77 36.10
CA GLN A 143 -3.43 8.13 35.61
C GLN A 143 -4.26 8.48 34.37
N LEU A 144 -4.37 7.57 33.38
CA LEU A 144 -5.22 7.74 32.20
C LEU A 144 -6.69 7.99 32.60
N GLY A 145 -7.21 7.19 33.53
CA GLY A 145 -8.58 7.36 34.04
C GLY A 145 -8.83 8.68 34.81
N TYR A 146 -7.79 9.33 35.33
CA TYR A 146 -7.89 10.66 35.96
C TYR A 146 -7.59 11.83 35.01
N ALA A 147 -6.90 11.59 33.89
CA ALA A 147 -6.54 12.62 32.91
C ALA A 147 -7.78 13.16 32.18
N GLY A 148 -8.71 12.29 31.80
CA GLY A 148 -10.07 12.67 31.39
C GLY A 148 -10.21 13.45 30.08
N GLU A 149 -9.20 13.44 29.22
CA GLU A 149 -9.21 14.08 27.89
C GLU A 149 -8.97 13.01 26.79
N GLY A 150 -9.92 12.87 25.86
CA GLY A 150 -9.92 11.84 24.80
C GLY A 150 -11.32 11.26 24.56
N GLU A 151 -11.51 10.49 23.49
CA GLU A 151 -12.69 9.60 23.40
C GLU A 151 -12.49 8.41 24.35
N VAL A 152 -13.59 7.85 24.88
CA VAL A 152 -13.51 6.79 25.90
C VAL A 152 -12.83 5.54 25.36
N ASP A 153 -13.02 5.26 24.06
CA ASP A 153 -12.46 4.09 23.40
C ASP A 153 -10.94 4.19 23.22
N ASP A 154 -10.38 5.37 22.89
CA ASP A 154 -8.93 5.61 22.84
C ASP A 154 -8.25 5.33 24.20
N VAL A 155 -8.88 5.80 25.29
CA VAL A 155 -8.38 5.60 26.67
C VAL A 155 -8.45 4.13 27.08
N VAL A 156 -9.47 3.41 26.60
CA VAL A 156 -9.61 1.96 26.81
C VAL A 156 -8.57 1.18 26.01
N ASP A 157 -8.27 1.58 24.77
CA ASP A 157 -7.27 0.93 23.92
C ASP A 157 -5.84 1.18 24.43
N GLU A 158 -5.51 2.39 24.89
CA GLU A 158 -4.21 2.64 25.55
C GLU A 158 -4.09 1.81 26.84
N ALA A 159 -5.14 1.75 27.66
CA ALA A 159 -5.16 0.91 28.85
C ALA A 159 -5.03 -0.60 28.55
N GLN A 160 -5.60 -1.08 27.44
CA GLN A 160 -5.42 -2.46 26.97
C GLN A 160 -3.98 -2.72 26.51
N ALA A 161 -3.38 -1.79 25.78
CA ALA A 161 -1.99 -1.89 25.32
C ALA A 161 -1.00 -1.97 26.49
N GLU A 162 -1.21 -1.17 27.54
CA GLU A 162 -0.39 -1.18 28.76
C GLU A 162 -0.48 -2.52 29.52
N ILE A 163 -1.68 -3.09 29.68
CA ILE A 163 -1.82 -4.45 30.26
C ILE A 163 -1.14 -5.49 29.36
N TYR A 164 -1.26 -5.34 28.04
CA TYR A 164 -0.72 -6.31 27.09
C TYR A 164 0.81 -6.41 27.16
N GLN A 165 1.53 -5.28 27.26
CA GLN A 165 3.00 -5.25 27.38
C GLN A 165 3.53 -6.03 28.60
N VAL A 166 2.76 -6.10 29.69
CA VAL A 166 3.12 -6.90 30.89
C VAL A 166 3.07 -8.41 30.62
N THR A 167 2.34 -8.83 29.59
CA THR A 167 1.98 -10.23 29.32
C THR A 167 2.87 -10.92 28.27
N GLU A 168 3.81 -10.19 27.66
CA GLU A 168 4.59 -10.68 26.52
C GLU A 168 5.51 -11.86 26.90
N LYS A 169 5.17 -13.05 26.40
CA LYS A 169 6.09 -14.19 26.33
C LYS A 169 6.95 -14.02 25.08
N ARG A 170 8.27 -14.13 25.23
CA ARG A 170 9.24 -14.07 24.11
C ARG A 170 8.82 -15.03 22.98
N THR A 171 8.49 -14.49 21.82
CA THR A 171 8.97 -15.01 20.54
C THR A 171 10.45 -14.60 20.41
N THR A 172 11.31 -15.54 20.01
CA THR A 172 12.78 -15.35 20.02
C THR A 172 13.27 -14.94 18.62
N GLU A 173 14.38 -14.19 18.55
CA GLU A 173 14.80 -13.42 17.37
C GLU A 173 15.44 -14.22 16.21
N ASP A 174 14.89 -14.01 15.02
CA ASP A 174 15.47 -13.85 13.67
C ASP A 174 16.51 -14.81 13.04
N TYR A 175 17.36 -15.55 13.76
CA TYR A 175 18.37 -16.40 13.11
C TYR A 175 18.59 -17.76 13.79
N ALA A 176 18.00 -18.81 13.24
CA ALA A 176 18.34 -20.20 13.56
C ALA A 176 19.44 -20.75 12.61
N PRO A 177 20.43 -21.51 13.11
CA PRO A 177 21.38 -22.22 12.27
C PRO A 177 20.66 -23.18 11.32
N LEU A 178 21.10 -23.26 10.05
CA LEU A 178 20.46 -24.13 9.05
C LEU A 178 20.36 -25.59 9.52
N LYS A 179 21.34 -26.09 10.29
CA LYS A 179 21.31 -27.44 10.88
C LYS A 179 20.06 -27.67 11.73
N ASP A 180 19.69 -26.69 12.55
CA ASP A 180 18.63 -26.82 13.55
C ASP A 180 17.25 -26.65 12.89
N ILE A 181 17.19 -25.92 11.76
CA ILE A 181 16.02 -25.87 10.87
C ILE A 181 15.89 -27.18 10.05
N MET A 182 17.01 -27.75 9.60
CA MET A 182 17.03 -28.96 8.78
C MET A 182 16.50 -30.19 9.49
N GLU A 183 16.71 -30.32 10.81
CA GLU A 183 16.13 -31.42 11.59
C GLU A 183 14.58 -31.34 11.53
N GLY A 184 13.97 -30.18 11.78
CA GLY A 184 12.52 -29.98 11.64
C GLY A 184 11.99 -30.14 10.21
N ALA A 185 12.72 -29.66 9.20
CA ALA A 185 12.32 -29.83 7.80
C ALA A 185 12.40 -31.29 7.31
N LEU A 186 13.34 -32.08 7.85
CA LEU A 186 13.42 -33.52 7.59
C LEU A 186 12.29 -34.26 8.33
N ASP A 187 11.98 -33.90 9.57
CA ASP A 187 10.84 -34.44 10.31
C ASP A 187 9.52 -34.17 9.58
N GLU A 188 9.34 -33.00 8.96
CA GLU A 188 8.17 -32.70 8.10
C GLU A 188 8.13 -33.58 6.84
N ILE A 189 9.27 -33.78 6.16
CA ILE A 189 9.36 -34.65 4.97
C ILE A 189 9.10 -36.12 5.33
N GLU A 190 9.66 -36.62 6.43
CA GLU A 190 9.39 -37.98 6.93
C GLU A 190 7.93 -38.13 7.42
N ALA A 191 7.33 -37.08 7.98
CA ALA A 191 5.91 -37.05 8.33
C ALA A 191 4.99 -37.05 7.09
N ILE A 192 5.45 -36.56 5.94
CA ILE A 192 4.73 -36.65 4.66
C ILE A 192 4.87 -38.06 4.08
N ASP A 193 6.09 -38.61 4.02
CA ASP A 193 6.35 -39.96 3.46
C ASP A 193 5.69 -41.09 4.28
N SER A 194 5.65 -40.94 5.61
CA SER A 194 5.00 -41.91 6.51
C SER A 194 3.47 -41.83 6.55
N ARG A 195 2.86 -40.79 5.96
CA ARG A 195 1.40 -40.59 5.89
C ARG A 195 0.90 -40.66 4.43
N GLY A 196 0.99 -41.84 3.83
CA GLY A 196 0.54 -42.05 2.45
C GLY A 196 -0.84 -41.47 2.14
N ASP A 197 -0.95 -40.72 1.04
CA ASP A 197 -2.14 -39.99 0.54
C ASP A 197 -2.86 -39.05 1.54
N ALA A 198 -2.26 -38.73 2.69
CA ALA A 198 -2.88 -37.81 3.64
C ALA A 198 -2.54 -36.34 3.32
N MET A 199 -3.55 -35.58 2.92
CA MET A 199 -3.48 -34.14 2.61
C MET A 199 -2.82 -33.31 3.72
N VAL A 200 -1.93 -32.39 3.34
CA VAL A 200 -1.10 -31.61 4.28
C VAL A 200 -1.79 -30.33 4.75
N GLY A 201 -2.47 -29.62 3.86
CA GLY A 201 -3.23 -28.41 4.14
C GLY A 201 -4.62 -28.67 4.74
N VAL A 202 -5.38 -27.61 4.98
CA VAL A 202 -6.81 -27.69 5.31
C VAL A 202 -7.59 -28.05 4.04
N PRO A 203 -8.37 -29.16 4.01
CA PRO A 203 -9.08 -29.58 2.80
C PRO A 203 -10.14 -28.57 2.37
N THR A 204 -10.05 -28.09 1.13
CA THR A 204 -11.06 -27.22 0.52
C THR A 204 -12.38 -27.96 0.34
N GLY A 205 -12.31 -29.29 0.17
CA GLY A 205 -13.47 -30.16 -0.03
C GLY A 205 -13.94 -30.22 -1.48
N PHE A 206 -13.07 -29.80 -2.40
CA PHE A 206 -13.17 -29.95 -3.85
C PHE A 206 -11.94 -30.71 -4.35
N THR A 207 -12.15 -31.86 -4.99
CA THR A 207 -11.08 -32.83 -5.28
C THR A 207 -10.00 -32.24 -6.18
N ASP A 208 -10.38 -31.68 -7.33
CA ASP A 208 -9.47 -31.03 -8.30
C ASP A 208 -8.69 -29.85 -7.68
N LEU A 209 -9.30 -29.10 -6.75
CA LEU A 209 -8.65 -27.97 -6.08
C LEU A 209 -7.68 -28.44 -4.99
N ASP A 210 -8.04 -29.50 -4.26
CA ASP A 210 -7.18 -30.13 -3.25
C ASP A 210 -6.00 -30.87 -3.93
N GLU A 211 -6.16 -31.46 -5.12
CA GLU A 211 -5.05 -31.98 -5.93
C GLU A 211 -4.10 -30.87 -6.42
N LEU A 212 -4.65 -29.71 -6.83
CA LEU A 212 -3.86 -28.56 -7.31
C LEU A 212 -3.10 -27.85 -6.18
N THR A 213 -3.64 -27.83 -4.97
CA THR A 213 -3.13 -27.04 -3.84
C THR A 213 -2.50 -27.85 -2.70
N ASN A 214 -2.78 -29.17 -2.60
CA ASN A 214 -2.56 -30.01 -1.42
C ASN A 214 -3.27 -29.48 -0.15
N GLY A 215 -4.43 -28.83 -0.36
CA GLY A 215 -5.18 -28.12 0.67
C GLY A 215 -4.61 -26.72 1.00
N LEU A 216 -5.30 -25.97 1.86
CA LEU A 216 -4.89 -24.62 2.24
C LEU A 216 -3.81 -24.68 3.34
N HIS A 217 -2.62 -24.15 3.06
CA HIS A 217 -1.47 -24.30 3.95
C HIS A 217 -1.39 -23.20 5.04
N PRO A 218 -0.80 -23.52 6.22
CA PRO A 218 -0.41 -22.54 7.24
C PRO A 218 0.31 -21.32 6.66
N GLY A 219 0.00 -20.13 7.18
CA GLY A 219 0.66 -18.89 6.77
C GLY A 219 0.21 -18.32 5.42
N GLN A 220 -0.70 -18.97 4.70
CA GLN A 220 -1.25 -18.47 3.43
C GLN A 220 -2.35 -17.42 3.62
N MET A 221 -2.31 -16.39 2.79
CA MET A 221 -3.44 -15.52 2.48
C MET A 221 -4.02 -15.96 1.13
N ILE A 222 -5.31 -16.30 1.13
CA ILE A 222 -6.06 -16.70 -0.04
C ILE A 222 -7.09 -15.61 -0.33
N ILE A 223 -7.12 -15.09 -1.55
CA ILE A 223 -8.17 -14.17 -2.02
C ILE A 223 -9.18 -14.96 -2.86
N VAL A 224 -10.46 -14.82 -2.54
CA VAL A 224 -11.59 -15.35 -3.32
C VAL A 224 -12.38 -14.17 -3.88
N ALA A 225 -12.46 -14.08 -5.20
CA ALA A 225 -13.00 -12.90 -5.89
C ALA A 225 -14.18 -13.25 -6.80
N ALA A 226 -15.27 -12.50 -6.71
CA ALA A 226 -16.44 -12.66 -7.57
C ALA A 226 -17.00 -11.31 -8.02
N ARG A 227 -17.59 -11.27 -9.21
CA ARG A 227 -18.43 -10.13 -9.62
C ARG A 227 -19.69 -10.08 -8.77
N PRO A 228 -20.22 -8.89 -8.43
CA PRO A 228 -21.58 -8.74 -7.91
C PRO A 228 -22.62 -9.36 -8.86
N ALA A 229 -23.70 -9.92 -8.32
CA ALA A 229 -24.77 -10.48 -9.14
C ALA A 229 -25.51 -9.39 -9.95
N MET A 230 -25.52 -9.50 -11.28
CA MET A 230 -26.31 -8.63 -12.16
C MET A 230 -27.81 -8.94 -12.00
N GLY A 231 -28.56 -8.11 -11.28
CA GLY A 231 -29.99 -8.33 -11.02
C GLY A 231 -30.77 -7.11 -10.54
N LYS A 232 -30.37 -5.90 -10.95
CA LYS A 232 -30.94 -4.61 -10.48
C LYS A 232 -31.23 -3.62 -11.62
N ALA A 233 -31.76 -4.07 -12.76
CA ALA A 233 -32.14 -3.17 -13.86
C ALA A 233 -33.60 -2.69 -13.74
N LEU A 234 -33.92 -1.54 -14.35
CA LEU A 234 -35.24 -0.90 -14.33
C LEU A 234 -35.59 -0.32 -15.70
N ALA A 235 -36.88 -0.29 -16.06
CA ALA A 235 -37.35 0.27 -17.33
C ALA A 235 -36.96 1.75 -17.47
N LEU A 236 -36.66 2.22 -18.68
CA LEU A 236 -36.19 3.59 -18.93
C LEU A 236 -37.15 4.69 -18.45
N ASP A 237 -38.46 4.44 -18.46
CA ASP A 237 -39.48 5.37 -17.96
C ASP A 237 -39.67 5.34 -16.44
N SER A 238 -38.91 4.49 -15.72
CA SER A 238 -38.96 4.41 -14.25
C SER A 238 -38.58 5.75 -13.61
N PRO A 239 -39.48 6.37 -12.82
CA PRO A 239 -39.18 7.64 -12.17
C PRO A 239 -38.17 7.43 -11.04
N LEU A 240 -37.16 8.28 -10.95
CA LEU A 240 -36.15 8.27 -9.89
C LEU A 240 -36.29 9.55 -9.03
N PRO A 241 -36.40 9.43 -7.70
CA PRO A 241 -36.52 10.57 -6.79
C PRO A 241 -35.19 11.30 -6.65
N THR A 242 -35.23 12.63 -6.74
CA THR A 242 -34.08 13.52 -6.54
C THR A 242 -34.34 14.45 -5.34
N PRO A 243 -33.31 15.08 -4.75
CA PRO A 243 -33.50 16.06 -3.67
C PRO A 243 -34.40 17.25 -4.03
N THR A 244 -34.63 17.49 -5.33
CA THR A 244 -35.41 18.62 -5.85
C THR A 244 -36.69 18.21 -6.59
N GLY A 245 -36.96 16.91 -6.76
CA GLY A 245 -38.13 16.43 -7.50
C GLY A 245 -37.99 14.99 -7.99
N TRP A 246 -38.14 14.80 -9.30
CA TRP A 246 -38.08 13.51 -9.97
C TRP A 246 -37.34 13.63 -11.31
N THR A 247 -36.49 12.65 -11.61
CA THR A 247 -35.92 12.38 -12.94
C THR A 247 -36.46 11.02 -13.43
N THR A 248 -35.98 10.50 -14.57
CA THR A 248 -36.30 9.15 -15.06
C THR A 248 -35.03 8.35 -15.33
N MET A 249 -35.13 7.03 -15.37
CA MET A 249 -34.01 6.13 -15.68
C MET A 249 -33.41 6.37 -17.10
N ALA A 250 -34.20 6.96 -18.01
CA ALA A 250 -33.75 7.45 -19.32
C ALA A 250 -32.90 8.73 -19.22
N GLU A 251 -33.31 9.66 -18.36
CA GLU A 251 -32.78 11.03 -18.29
C GLU A 251 -31.62 11.18 -17.30
N VAL A 252 -31.53 10.30 -16.31
CA VAL A 252 -30.48 10.31 -15.28
C VAL A 252 -29.08 10.14 -15.89
N ALA A 253 -28.16 11.00 -15.47
CA ALA A 253 -26.78 11.08 -15.91
C ALA A 253 -25.80 11.02 -14.73
N VAL A 254 -24.53 10.75 -15.03
CA VAL A 254 -23.44 10.82 -14.04
C VAL A 254 -23.27 12.27 -13.59
N GLY A 255 -23.33 12.49 -12.28
CA GLY A 255 -23.34 13.82 -11.64
C GLY A 255 -24.72 14.31 -11.18
N ASP A 256 -25.82 13.60 -11.48
CA ASP A 256 -27.14 13.90 -10.92
C ASP A 256 -27.26 13.39 -9.47
N GLU A 257 -28.04 14.06 -8.62
CA GLU A 257 -28.37 13.59 -7.26
C GLU A 257 -29.67 12.79 -7.24
N LEU A 258 -29.61 11.57 -6.73
CA LEU A 258 -30.74 10.76 -6.31
C LEU A 258 -30.88 10.78 -4.78
N LEU A 259 -31.83 10.03 -4.24
CA LEU A 259 -31.90 9.75 -2.80
C LEU A 259 -31.39 8.33 -2.50
N ASP A 260 -30.84 8.10 -1.31
CA ASP A 260 -30.33 6.81 -0.81
C ASP A 260 -31.35 6.05 0.06
N ALA A 261 -31.06 4.80 0.45
CA ALA A 261 -31.96 3.90 1.18
C ALA A 261 -32.68 4.53 2.42
N ASP A 262 -32.09 5.55 3.05
CA ASP A 262 -32.63 6.24 4.23
C ASP A 262 -33.31 7.60 3.91
N GLY A 263 -33.21 8.08 2.66
CA GLY A 263 -33.85 9.31 2.19
C GLY A 263 -32.92 10.51 2.04
N LEU A 264 -31.60 10.32 2.08
CA LEU A 264 -30.59 11.38 1.97
C LEU A 264 -30.07 11.52 0.53
N PRO A 265 -29.56 12.70 0.11
CA PRO A 265 -28.96 12.89 -1.20
C PRO A 265 -27.72 12.02 -1.44
N THR A 266 -27.63 11.41 -2.61
CA THR A 266 -26.48 10.63 -3.09
C THR A 266 -26.27 10.88 -4.59
N MET A 267 -25.02 11.02 -5.04
CA MET A 267 -24.68 11.37 -6.41
C MET A 267 -24.54 10.12 -7.29
N VAL A 268 -25.06 10.17 -8.52
CA VAL A 268 -24.89 9.12 -9.53
C VAL A 268 -23.47 9.16 -10.08
N VAL A 269 -22.70 8.09 -9.85
CA VAL A 269 -21.30 7.97 -10.28
C VAL A 269 -21.12 7.17 -11.57
N ALA A 270 -22.05 6.28 -11.90
CA ALA A 270 -22.05 5.54 -13.17
C ALA A 270 -23.47 5.22 -13.64
N ALA A 271 -23.62 5.01 -14.95
CA ALA A 271 -24.88 4.61 -15.57
C ALA A 271 -24.61 3.69 -16.77
N THR A 272 -25.29 2.54 -16.83
CA THR A 272 -25.10 1.55 -17.89
C THR A 272 -25.67 2.02 -19.24
N GLU A 273 -25.32 1.34 -20.32
CA GLU A 273 -26.09 1.43 -21.56
C GLU A 273 -27.49 0.79 -21.41
N VAL A 274 -28.34 1.04 -22.40
CA VAL A 274 -29.72 0.56 -22.46
C VAL A 274 -29.75 -0.91 -22.89
N MET A 275 -30.19 -1.78 -21.99
CA MET A 275 -30.41 -3.21 -22.24
C MET A 275 -31.80 -3.43 -22.85
N VAL A 276 -31.93 -4.34 -23.81
CA VAL A 276 -33.19 -4.69 -24.48
C VAL A 276 -33.47 -6.20 -24.39
N GLU A 277 -34.68 -6.63 -24.74
CA GLU A 277 -35.09 -8.06 -24.86
C GLU A 277 -35.08 -8.89 -23.56
N ARG A 278 -35.08 -8.24 -22.39
CA ARG A 278 -35.34 -8.87 -21.08
C ARG A 278 -36.85 -9.06 -20.84
N PRO A 279 -37.31 -10.18 -20.25
CA PRO A 279 -38.73 -10.34 -19.90
C PRO A 279 -39.11 -9.33 -18.82
N CYS A 280 -40.18 -8.55 -19.05
CA CYS A 280 -40.64 -7.51 -18.13
C CYS A 280 -42.07 -7.77 -17.66
N PHE A 281 -42.39 -7.27 -16.47
CA PHE A 281 -43.73 -7.33 -15.89
C PHE A 281 -44.15 -5.94 -15.43
N ARG A 282 -45.44 -5.63 -15.56
CA ARG A 282 -46.07 -4.45 -14.98
C ARG A 282 -46.71 -4.84 -13.65
N LEU A 283 -46.37 -4.11 -12.61
CA LEU A 283 -46.90 -4.25 -11.26
C LEU A 283 -47.87 -3.08 -10.99
N THR A 284 -48.99 -3.35 -10.31
CA THR A 284 -50.00 -2.36 -9.91
C THR A 284 -50.27 -2.47 -8.41
N PHE A 285 -50.09 -1.38 -7.68
CA PHE A 285 -50.24 -1.33 -6.22
C PHE A 285 -51.61 -0.75 -5.79
N SER A 286 -51.94 -0.91 -4.51
CA SER A 286 -53.21 -0.55 -3.88
C SER A 286 -53.53 0.96 -3.82
N ASP A 287 -52.61 1.80 -4.28
CA ASP A 287 -52.83 3.24 -4.53
C ASP A 287 -53.00 3.56 -6.03
N SER A 288 -53.23 2.53 -6.86
CA SER A 288 -53.29 2.59 -8.33
C SER A 288 -51.99 3.01 -9.03
N SER A 289 -50.86 3.08 -8.31
CA SER A 289 -49.56 3.32 -8.95
C SER A 289 -49.05 2.08 -9.69
N THR A 290 -48.31 2.28 -10.77
CA THR A 290 -47.74 1.20 -11.60
C THR A 290 -46.25 1.40 -11.87
N ILE A 291 -45.54 0.30 -12.09
CA ILE A 291 -44.12 0.26 -12.47
C ILE A 291 -43.86 -0.95 -13.35
N VAL A 292 -42.90 -0.83 -14.28
CA VAL A 292 -42.44 -1.94 -15.11
C VAL A 292 -41.02 -2.31 -14.70
N ALA A 293 -40.80 -3.57 -14.35
CA ALA A 293 -39.51 -4.10 -13.96
C ALA A 293 -39.20 -5.40 -14.71
N ASP A 294 -37.91 -5.71 -14.87
CA ASP A 294 -37.51 -6.98 -15.45
C ASP A 294 -37.76 -8.15 -14.48
N ALA A 295 -37.79 -9.36 -15.03
CA ALA A 295 -38.10 -10.60 -14.32
C ALA A 295 -37.29 -10.83 -13.04
N GLU A 296 -36.03 -10.38 -13.02
CA GLU A 296 -35.06 -10.68 -11.95
C GLU A 296 -34.96 -9.54 -10.91
N HIS A 297 -35.58 -8.40 -11.19
CA HIS A 297 -35.63 -7.26 -10.27
C HIS A 297 -36.24 -7.66 -8.93
N GLN A 298 -35.60 -7.31 -7.80
CA GLN A 298 -35.97 -7.83 -6.48
C GLN A 298 -36.75 -6.83 -5.63
N TRP A 299 -37.83 -7.35 -5.02
CA TRP A 299 -38.79 -6.62 -4.20
C TRP A 299 -38.72 -7.11 -2.76
N ARG A 300 -38.74 -6.17 -1.80
CA ARG A 300 -38.93 -6.46 -0.38
C ARG A 300 -40.42 -6.41 -0.07
N VAL A 301 -41.03 -7.57 0.13
CA VAL A 301 -42.42 -7.73 0.57
C VAL A 301 -42.49 -8.11 2.04
N GLU A 302 -43.66 -7.95 2.64
CA GLU A 302 -43.95 -8.39 4.00
C GLU A 302 -44.87 -9.61 3.97
N ASP A 303 -44.42 -10.68 4.62
CA ASP A 303 -45.21 -11.90 4.85
C ASP A 303 -45.35 -12.11 6.36
N GLY A 304 -46.59 -12.00 6.87
CA GLY A 304 -46.90 -12.22 8.29
C GLY A 304 -46.14 -11.34 9.29
N GLY A 305 -45.73 -10.12 8.91
CA GLY A 305 -44.92 -9.23 9.76
C GLY A 305 -43.41 -9.45 9.65
N ARG A 306 -42.94 -10.13 8.59
CA ARG A 306 -41.51 -10.33 8.30
C ARG A 306 -41.16 -9.86 6.89
N PRO A 307 -40.06 -9.09 6.71
CA PRO A 307 -39.58 -8.72 5.40
C PRO A 307 -38.96 -9.94 4.68
N VAL A 308 -39.40 -10.18 3.45
CA VAL A 308 -38.92 -11.23 2.54
C VAL A 308 -38.54 -10.57 1.22
N VAL A 309 -37.46 -11.01 0.58
CA VAL A 309 -37.05 -10.51 -0.75
C VAL A 309 -37.38 -11.56 -1.82
N CYS A 310 -38.01 -11.12 -2.91
CA CYS A 310 -38.47 -11.96 -4.02
C CYS A 310 -38.34 -11.24 -5.36
N THR A 311 -38.07 -11.96 -6.45
CA THR A 311 -38.00 -11.35 -7.80
C THR A 311 -39.38 -10.95 -8.33
N THR A 312 -39.42 -10.11 -9.36
CA THR A 312 -40.65 -9.80 -10.11
C THR A 312 -41.30 -11.07 -10.65
N SER A 313 -40.51 -12.02 -11.14
CA SER A 313 -41.00 -13.31 -11.63
C SER A 313 -41.55 -14.21 -10.51
N ASP A 314 -40.95 -14.18 -9.32
CA ASP A 314 -41.48 -14.87 -8.14
C ASP A 314 -42.85 -14.28 -7.74
N LEU A 315 -42.98 -12.96 -7.70
CA LEU A 315 -44.26 -12.29 -7.39
C LEU A 315 -45.33 -12.65 -8.42
N PHE A 316 -45.00 -12.62 -9.71
CA PHE A 316 -45.93 -13.01 -10.77
C PHE A 316 -46.38 -14.46 -10.61
N THR A 317 -45.44 -15.37 -10.34
CA THR A 317 -45.71 -16.80 -10.13
C THR A 317 -46.59 -17.03 -8.90
N VAL A 318 -46.30 -16.36 -7.78
CA VAL A 318 -47.02 -16.51 -6.51
C VAL A 318 -48.44 -15.93 -6.58
N MET A 319 -48.61 -14.73 -7.16
CA MET A 319 -49.94 -14.11 -7.31
C MET A 319 -50.80 -14.82 -8.37
N SER A 320 -50.19 -15.38 -9.42
CA SER A 320 -50.90 -16.23 -10.39
C SER A 320 -51.36 -17.56 -9.77
N ALA A 321 -50.61 -18.10 -8.80
CA ALA A 321 -50.95 -19.35 -8.12
C ALA A 321 -51.99 -19.18 -6.99
N VAL A 322 -52.11 -17.98 -6.39
CA VAL A 322 -53.05 -17.70 -5.28
C VAL A 322 -53.89 -16.45 -5.59
N PRO A 323 -55.04 -16.59 -6.28
CA PRO A 323 -55.90 -15.47 -6.65
C PRO A 323 -56.36 -14.66 -5.44
N GLY A 324 -56.08 -13.35 -5.44
CA GLY A 324 -56.46 -12.43 -4.37
C GLY A 324 -55.42 -12.24 -3.25
N LEU A 325 -54.25 -12.88 -3.34
CA LEU A 325 -53.12 -12.55 -2.48
C LEU A 325 -52.61 -11.14 -2.81
N THR A 326 -52.46 -10.27 -1.79
CA THR A 326 -51.99 -8.89 -1.95
C THR A 326 -50.79 -8.60 -1.03
N PRO A 327 -49.56 -8.94 -1.45
CA PRO A 327 -48.35 -8.77 -0.63
C PRO A 327 -48.14 -7.30 -0.23
N ALA A 328 -47.86 -7.03 1.05
CA ALA A 328 -47.49 -5.70 1.51
C ALA A 328 -46.02 -5.39 1.17
N ILE A 329 -45.66 -4.11 1.01
CA ILE A 329 -44.29 -3.64 0.72
C ILE A 329 -43.92 -2.59 1.78
N PRO A 330 -43.06 -2.93 2.77
CA PRO A 330 -42.74 -2.04 3.89
C PRO A 330 -42.15 -0.70 3.47
N GLY A 331 -42.51 0.37 4.20
CA GLY A 331 -41.90 1.70 4.05
C GLY A 331 -42.42 2.54 2.89
N SER A 332 -43.47 2.09 2.20
CA SER A 332 -43.95 2.70 0.94
C SER A 332 -44.95 3.86 1.10
N ALA A 333 -45.28 4.31 2.31
CA ALA A 333 -46.27 5.38 2.54
C ALA A 333 -45.89 6.73 1.90
N LEU A 334 -46.88 7.47 1.38
CA LEU A 334 -46.70 8.83 0.87
C LEU A 334 -46.30 9.79 2.01
N ARG A 335 -45.11 10.38 1.92
CA ARG A 335 -44.73 11.58 2.70
C ARG A 335 -44.97 12.82 1.84
N GLU A 336 -45.79 13.75 2.34
CA GLU A 336 -46.13 14.98 1.61
C GLU A 336 -44.91 15.93 1.53
N ILE A 337 -44.39 16.15 0.32
CA ILE A 337 -43.39 17.19 0.06
C ILE A 337 -44.13 18.53 -0.02
N THR A 338 -44.22 19.25 1.09
CA THR A 338 -44.64 20.67 1.07
C THR A 338 -43.47 21.55 0.65
N GLY A 339 -43.74 22.57 -0.17
CA GLY A 339 -42.75 23.21 -1.06
C GLY A 339 -41.63 24.06 -0.43
N HIS A 340 -41.34 23.92 0.86
CA HIS A 340 -40.18 24.54 1.52
C HIS A 340 -39.46 23.48 2.38
N GLY A 341 -38.28 23.07 1.92
CA GLY A 341 -37.63 21.84 2.37
C GLY A 341 -37.15 21.84 3.83
N VAL A 342 -37.94 21.23 4.71
CA VAL A 342 -37.51 20.34 5.81
C VAL A 342 -38.62 19.29 6.01
N PRO A 343 -38.35 17.97 6.04
CA PRO A 343 -39.37 16.98 6.36
C PRO A 343 -39.75 17.07 7.85
N VAL A 344 -40.98 17.49 8.15
CA VAL A 344 -41.56 17.39 9.50
C VAL A 344 -42.30 16.05 9.59
N GLY A 345 -41.95 15.23 10.58
CA GLY A 345 -42.50 13.89 10.74
C GLY A 345 -44.01 13.87 11.02
N VAL A 346 -44.71 12.96 10.35
CA VAL A 346 -46.11 12.59 10.64
C VAL A 346 -46.14 11.11 11.00
N GLN A 347 -46.81 10.76 12.10
CA GLN A 347 -47.09 9.37 12.44
C GLN A 347 -48.14 8.81 11.47
N GLY A 348 -47.74 7.83 10.67
CA GLY A 348 -48.61 7.12 9.72
C GLY A 348 -48.04 5.74 9.43
N ASP A 349 -48.64 4.73 10.05
CA ASP A 349 -48.41 3.31 9.81
C ASP A 349 -49.22 2.89 8.56
N GLY A 350 -48.61 2.31 7.53
CA GLY A 350 -49.32 2.07 6.27
C GLY A 350 -48.50 1.58 5.08
N ASP A 351 -48.37 0.26 4.96
CA ASP A 351 -47.73 -0.41 3.82
C ASP A 351 -48.68 -0.46 2.60
N ARG A 352 -48.16 -0.15 1.41
CA ARG A 352 -48.89 -0.43 0.15
C ARG A 352 -48.89 -1.92 -0.12
N ARG A 353 -49.96 -2.40 -0.77
CA ARG A 353 -50.06 -3.79 -1.22
C ARG A 353 -50.00 -3.90 -2.73
N LEU A 354 -49.40 -4.97 -3.24
CA LEU A 354 -49.40 -5.30 -4.66
C LEU A 354 -50.74 -5.96 -5.03
N GLU A 355 -51.53 -5.33 -5.90
CA GLU A 355 -52.88 -5.80 -6.28
C GLU A 355 -52.88 -6.63 -7.57
N TRP A 356 -52.03 -6.27 -8.52
CA TRP A 356 -51.94 -6.95 -9.82
C TRP A 356 -50.52 -7.00 -10.34
N ILE A 357 -50.19 -8.05 -11.08
CA ILE A 357 -48.92 -8.19 -11.79
C ILE A 357 -49.16 -8.95 -13.10
N GLU A 358 -48.69 -8.41 -14.21
CA GLU A 358 -48.89 -8.96 -15.55
C GLU A 358 -47.60 -8.92 -16.38
N PRO A 359 -47.31 -9.93 -17.23
CA PRO A 359 -46.21 -9.87 -18.17
C PRO A 359 -46.51 -8.81 -19.23
N VAL A 360 -45.48 -8.07 -19.65
CA VAL A 360 -45.55 -7.09 -20.73
C VAL A 360 -44.53 -7.41 -21.82
N GLU A 361 -44.73 -6.83 -23.00
CA GLU A 361 -43.70 -6.84 -24.03
C GLU A 361 -42.39 -6.24 -23.49
N SER A 362 -41.26 -6.80 -23.89
CA SER A 362 -39.95 -6.39 -23.38
C SER A 362 -39.73 -4.90 -23.63
N VAL A 363 -39.50 -4.14 -22.55
CA VAL A 363 -39.13 -2.73 -22.63
C VAL A 363 -37.63 -2.55 -22.40
N PRO A 364 -36.99 -1.52 -22.98
CA PRO A 364 -35.60 -1.22 -22.68
C PRO A 364 -35.42 -0.87 -21.19
N VAL A 365 -34.37 -1.42 -20.56
CA VAL A 365 -34.05 -1.25 -19.14
C VAL A 365 -32.59 -0.81 -18.95
N ARG A 366 -32.28 -0.16 -17.83
CA ARG A 366 -30.96 0.39 -17.51
C ARG A 366 -30.70 0.31 -16.00
N CYS A 367 -29.45 0.46 -15.58
CA CYS A 367 -29.03 0.51 -14.18
C CYS A 367 -28.09 1.71 -13.96
N VAL A 368 -28.13 2.29 -12.75
CA VAL A 368 -27.20 3.34 -12.30
C VAL A 368 -26.51 2.93 -11.00
N GLU A 369 -25.46 3.66 -10.64
CA GLU A 369 -24.61 3.46 -9.46
C GLU A 369 -24.44 4.79 -8.73
N VAL A 370 -24.38 4.76 -7.40
CA VAL A 370 -24.37 5.96 -6.55
C VAL A 370 -23.25 5.94 -5.51
N ASP A 371 -22.87 7.12 -5.02
CA ASP A 371 -21.69 7.38 -4.18
C ASP A 371 -21.83 7.05 -2.68
N ASN A 372 -23.00 6.63 -2.21
CA ASN A 372 -23.17 6.25 -0.80
C ASN A 372 -22.51 4.90 -0.46
N PRO A 373 -22.15 4.66 0.82
CA PRO A 373 -21.38 3.48 1.24
C PRO A 373 -22.06 2.13 0.97
N ASP A 374 -23.40 2.11 0.96
CA ASP A 374 -24.18 0.89 0.73
C ASP A 374 -24.42 0.62 -0.77
N HIS A 375 -24.11 1.60 -1.64
CA HIS A 375 -24.44 1.64 -3.07
C HIS A 375 -25.94 1.45 -3.38
N LEU A 376 -26.80 1.99 -2.50
CA LEU A 376 -28.25 1.83 -2.55
C LEU A 376 -28.91 3.15 -2.93
N TYR A 377 -29.68 3.16 -4.01
CA TYR A 377 -30.48 4.32 -4.40
C TYR A 377 -31.96 4.00 -4.42
N LEU A 378 -32.72 5.03 -4.07
CA LEU A 378 -34.15 5.07 -4.16
C LEU A 378 -34.54 5.09 -5.64
N ALA A 379 -35.34 4.11 -6.08
CA ALA A 379 -35.72 3.92 -7.47
C ALA A 379 -37.19 3.52 -7.64
N GLY A 380 -37.82 3.94 -8.74
CA GLY A 380 -39.27 4.08 -8.76
C GLY A 380 -39.71 5.11 -7.72
N LYS A 381 -41.00 5.14 -7.37
CA LYS A 381 -41.45 5.92 -6.22
C LYS A 381 -41.19 5.23 -4.86
N THR A 382 -40.49 4.06 -4.82
CA THR A 382 -40.55 3.08 -3.70
C THR A 382 -39.35 2.10 -3.34
N MET A 383 -38.23 1.94 -4.10
CA MET A 383 -36.80 1.90 -3.58
C MET A 383 -36.05 0.63 -2.89
N ILE A 384 -35.30 -0.35 -3.55
CA ILE A 384 -34.78 -1.71 -2.98
C ILE A 384 -33.46 -2.50 -3.60
N PRO A 385 -32.62 -3.43 -2.92
CA PRO A 385 -31.29 -4.09 -3.39
C PRO A 385 -30.76 -5.59 -2.98
N THR A 386 -29.47 -6.07 -3.26
CA THR A 386 -28.86 -7.53 -3.20
C THR A 386 -27.25 -7.86 -3.20
N HIS A 387 -26.75 -9.17 -3.07
CA HIS A 387 -25.38 -9.76 -2.56
C HIS A 387 -24.54 -10.97 -3.23
N ASN A 388 -23.38 -11.44 -2.62
CA ASN A 388 -22.30 -12.36 -3.19
C ASN A 388 -21.68 -13.65 -2.46
N SER A 389 -21.77 -13.89 -1.14
CA SER A 389 -20.78 -14.65 -0.29
C SER A 389 -20.51 -16.19 -0.38
N THR A 390 -20.94 -16.95 -1.40
CA THR A 390 -21.17 -18.42 -1.21
C THR A 390 -19.94 -19.33 -0.97
N LEU A 391 -18.80 -19.15 -1.67
CA LEU A 391 -17.69 -20.11 -1.58
C LEU A 391 -17.02 -20.19 -0.20
N GLY A 392 -16.91 -19.06 0.52
CA GLY A 392 -16.30 -19.05 1.86
C GLY A 392 -17.02 -19.95 2.86
N LEU A 393 -18.35 -20.07 2.74
CA LEU A 393 -19.14 -20.98 3.57
C LEU A 393 -18.84 -22.45 3.25
N ASP A 394 -18.59 -22.82 1.99
CA ASP A 394 -18.27 -24.20 1.61
C ASP A 394 -16.87 -24.63 2.08
N LEU A 395 -15.88 -23.74 2.03
CA LEU A 395 -14.54 -23.99 2.59
C LEU A 395 -14.60 -24.21 4.12
N ALA A 396 -15.33 -23.35 4.84
CA ALA A 396 -15.55 -23.49 6.28
C ALA A 396 -16.36 -24.77 6.63
N ARG A 397 -17.37 -25.10 5.81
CA ARG A 397 -18.15 -26.35 5.93
C ARG A 397 -17.28 -27.59 5.72
N SER A 398 -16.38 -27.57 4.74
CA SER A 398 -15.41 -28.65 4.55
C SER A 398 -14.53 -28.82 5.79
N ALA A 399 -13.83 -27.76 6.19
CA ALA A 399 -12.91 -27.77 7.32
C ALA A 399 -13.58 -28.28 8.62
N SER A 400 -14.70 -27.69 9.02
CA SER A 400 -15.30 -27.97 10.33
C SER A 400 -16.31 -29.11 10.35
N ILE A 401 -17.20 -29.24 9.34
CA ILE A 401 -18.26 -30.26 9.37
C ILE A 401 -17.78 -31.59 8.78
N LYS A 402 -17.00 -31.59 7.68
CA LYS A 402 -16.46 -32.84 7.11
C LYS A 402 -15.21 -33.33 7.84
N HIS A 403 -14.29 -32.43 8.19
CA HIS A 403 -12.95 -32.78 8.68
C HIS A 403 -12.71 -32.48 10.18
N GLY A 404 -13.69 -31.89 10.88
CA GLY A 404 -13.60 -31.63 12.33
C GLY A 404 -12.54 -30.60 12.73
N LEU A 405 -12.03 -29.81 11.78
CA LEU A 405 -11.02 -28.78 12.01
C LEU A 405 -11.68 -27.46 12.42
N THR A 406 -11.18 -26.82 13.47
CA THR A 406 -11.75 -25.56 13.95
C THR A 406 -11.62 -24.45 12.91
N SER A 407 -12.74 -23.81 12.53
CA SER A 407 -12.73 -22.66 11.62
C SER A 407 -13.57 -21.50 12.15
N CYS A 408 -13.29 -20.29 11.65
CA CYS A 408 -14.02 -19.09 12.01
C CYS A 408 -14.39 -18.25 10.79
N ILE A 409 -15.65 -17.81 10.72
CA ILE A 409 -16.17 -16.87 9.73
C ILE A 409 -16.40 -15.52 10.42
N PHE A 410 -15.70 -14.49 9.96
CA PHE A 410 -16.02 -13.08 10.24
C PHE A 410 -16.86 -12.56 9.09
N SER A 411 -18.14 -12.27 9.36
CA SER A 411 -19.10 -11.80 8.37
C SER A 411 -19.53 -10.37 8.68
N LEU A 412 -19.23 -9.49 7.74
CA LEU A 412 -19.54 -8.05 7.77
C LEU A 412 -20.80 -7.74 6.94
N GLU A 413 -21.15 -8.63 6.00
CA GLU A 413 -22.29 -8.47 5.08
C GLU A 413 -23.53 -9.28 5.54
N MET A 414 -23.34 -10.54 5.96
CA MET A 414 -24.44 -11.46 6.29
C MET A 414 -24.58 -11.74 7.79
N SER A 415 -25.82 -11.77 8.29
CA SER A 415 -26.09 -12.17 9.67
C SER A 415 -25.78 -13.65 9.93
N ARG A 416 -25.45 -14.00 11.19
CA ARG A 416 -25.22 -15.39 11.63
C ARG A 416 -26.39 -16.32 11.33
N ASN A 417 -27.62 -15.81 11.43
CA ASN A 417 -28.83 -16.56 11.08
C ASN A 417 -28.86 -16.92 9.58
N GLU A 418 -28.46 -15.99 8.70
CA GLU A 418 -28.43 -16.26 7.27
C GLU A 418 -27.34 -17.28 6.90
N ILE A 419 -26.14 -17.13 7.48
CA ILE A 419 -25.03 -18.08 7.33
C ILE A 419 -25.46 -19.48 7.79
N THR A 420 -26.06 -19.58 8.98
CA THR A 420 -26.54 -20.85 9.55
C THR A 420 -27.59 -21.51 8.64
N MET A 421 -28.54 -20.73 8.10
CA MET A 421 -29.55 -21.25 7.17
C MET A 421 -28.95 -21.76 5.86
N ARG A 422 -27.91 -21.10 5.33
CA ARG A 422 -27.19 -21.54 4.13
C ARG A 422 -26.37 -22.80 4.39
N LEU A 423 -25.64 -22.88 5.51
CA LEU A 423 -24.90 -24.08 5.92
C LEU A 423 -25.83 -25.29 6.07
N LEU A 424 -26.97 -25.12 6.74
CA LEU A 424 -27.97 -26.16 6.90
C LEU A 424 -28.62 -26.58 5.56
N SER A 425 -28.92 -25.62 4.68
CA SER A 425 -29.42 -25.88 3.33
C SER A 425 -28.44 -26.70 2.48
N ALA A 426 -27.16 -26.30 2.50
CA ALA A 426 -26.07 -26.96 1.79
C ALA A 426 -25.84 -28.39 2.29
N GLU A 427 -25.84 -28.61 3.61
CA GLU A 427 -25.54 -29.90 4.21
C GLU A 427 -26.73 -30.88 4.19
N ALA A 428 -27.94 -30.41 4.55
CA ALA A 428 -29.16 -31.23 4.52
C ALA A 428 -29.72 -31.49 3.11
N LYS A 429 -29.22 -30.78 2.08
CA LYS A 429 -29.77 -30.78 0.71
C LYS A 429 -31.27 -30.42 0.69
N VAL A 430 -31.62 -29.41 1.48
CA VAL A 430 -32.97 -28.84 1.57
C VAL A 430 -32.95 -27.45 0.91
N PRO A 431 -33.84 -27.11 -0.03
CA PRO A 431 -33.76 -25.84 -0.75
C PRO A 431 -33.88 -24.64 0.20
N LEU A 432 -33.00 -23.64 0.06
CA LEU A 432 -32.94 -22.50 0.98
C LEU A 432 -34.28 -21.74 1.05
N HIS A 433 -35.02 -21.69 -0.06
CA HIS A 433 -36.34 -21.06 -0.13
C HIS A 433 -37.45 -21.88 0.59
N HIS A 434 -37.35 -23.21 0.69
CA HIS A 434 -38.25 -24.01 1.55
C HIS A 434 -38.05 -23.62 3.03
N MET A 435 -36.78 -23.46 3.43
CA MET A 435 -36.42 -23.12 4.81
C MET A 435 -36.78 -21.67 5.17
N ARG A 436 -36.57 -20.71 4.26
CA ARG A 436 -36.94 -19.30 4.45
C ARG A 436 -38.45 -19.09 4.52
N ASN A 437 -39.20 -19.74 3.62
CA ASN A 437 -40.64 -19.48 3.43
C ASN A 437 -41.53 -20.46 4.23
N GLY A 438 -40.96 -21.24 5.15
CA GLY A 438 -41.68 -22.19 6.01
C GLY A 438 -42.33 -23.38 5.28
N LYS A 439 -42.07 -23.58 3.99
CA LYS A 439 -42.66 -24.65 3.15
C LYS A 439 -41.89 -25.97 3.24
N MET A 440 -41.27 -26.26 4.37
CA MET A 440 -40.53 -27.50 4.58
C MET A 440 -41.48 -28.70 4.65
N THR A 441 -41.23 -29.69 3.80
CA THR A 441 -41.94 -30.98 3.85
C THR A 441 -41.49 -31.82 5.05
N ASP A 442 -42.28 -32.83 5.46
CA ASP A 442 -41.86 -33.78 6.50
C ASP A 442 -40.52 -34.47 6.15
N GLU A 443 -40.25 -34.68 4.86
CA GLU A 443 -38.99 -35.23 4.40
C GLU A 443 -37.83 -34.22 4.52
N ASP A 444 -38.06 -32.94 4.19
CA ASP A 444 -37.07 -31.86 4.41
C ASP A 444 -36.74 -31.73 5.90
N TRP A 445 -37.74 -31.79 6.78
CA TRP A 445 -37.54 -31.83 8.23
C TRP A 445 -36.72 -33.04 8.67
N ALA A 446 -37.00 -34.23 8.13
CA ALA A 446 -36.24 -35.44 8.43
C ALA A 446 -34.80 -35.42 7.87
N ARG A 447 -34.54 -34.74 6.74
CA ARG A 447 -33.19 -34.48 6.22
C ARG A 447 -32.44 -33.49 7.10
N LEU A 448 -33.07 -32.37 7.47
CA LEU A 448 -32.50 -31.34 8.32
C LEU A 448 -32.15 -31.89 9.71
N ALA A 449 -33.10 -32.59 10.37
CA ALA A 449 -32.89 -33.15 11.71
C ALA A 449 -31.73 -34.16 11.76
N ARG A 450 -31.50 -34.94 10.69
CA ARG A 450 -30.37 -35.88 10.59
C ARG A 450 -29.02 -35.16 10.54
N LYS A 451 -28.94 -34.00 9.88
CA LYS A 451 -27.69 -33.21 9.77
C LYS A 451 -27.51 -32.16 10.86
N MET A 452 -28.56 -31.80 11.59
CA MET A 452 -28.51 -30.82 12.68
C MET A 452 -27.53 -31.21 13.80
N GLY A 453 -27.38 -32.51 14.10
CA GLY A 453 -26.38 -32.99 15.07
C GLY A 453 -24.95 -32.71 14.59
N GLU A 454 -24.60 -33.17 13.39
CA GLU A 454 -23.27 -32.95 12.79
C GLU A 454 -22.91 -31.46 12.70
N VAL A 455 -23.85 -30.60 12.27
CA VAL A 455 -23.65 -29.15 12.17
C VAL A 455 -23.54 -28.48 13.55
N SER A 456 -24.24 -29.00 14.57
CA SER A 456 -24.19 -28.44 15.94
C SER A 456 -22.97 -28.88 16.74
N GLU A 457 -22.33 -30.00 16.39
CA GLU A 457 -21.11 -30.50 17.04
C GLU A 457 -19.82 -30.00 16.34
N ALA A 458 -19.93 -29.50 15.11
CA ALA A 458 -18.80 -29.00 14.34
C ALA A 458 -18.15 -27.75 14.99
N PRO A 459 -16.80 -27.65 15.02
CA PRO A 459 -16.07 -26.53 15.64
C PRO A 459 -16.01 -25.29 14.72
N LEU A 460 -17.19 -24.81 14.28
CA LEU A 460 -17.36 -23.65 13.42
C LEU A 460 -17.84 -22.44 14.23
N PHE A 461 -17.04 -21.37 14.26
CA PHE A 461 -17.36 -20.13 14.95
C PHE A 461 -17.78 -19.05 13.95
N ILE A 462 -18.88 -18.33 14.23
CA ILE A 462 -19.37 -17.23 13.38
C ILE A 462 -19.43 -15.96 14.20
N ASP A 463 -18.81 -14.90 13.69
CA ASP A 463 -18.88 -13.54 14.23
C ASP A 463 -19.48 -12.60 13.17
N ASP A 464 -20.67 -12.09 13.47
CA ASP A 464 -21.45 -11.16 12.65
C ASP A 464 -21.51 -9.75 13.24
N SER A 465 -20.47 -9.35 13.98
CA SER A 465 -20.36 -7.98 14.49
C SER A 465 -20.13 -6.99 13.34
N PRO A 466 -20.90 -5.89 13.22
CA PRO A 466 -20.67 -4.87 12.21
C PRO A 466 -19.37 -4.09 12.48
N ASN A 467 -18.79 -3.50 11.43
CA ASN A 467 -17.65 -2.56 11.49
C ASN A 467 -16.39 -3.09 12.20
N LEU A 468 -16.13 -4.40 12.17
CA LEU A 468 -14.95 -4.97 12.82
C LEU A 468 -13.64 -4.44 12.25
N THR A 469 -12.79 -3.96 13.15
CA THR A 469 -11.42 -3.57 12.84
C THR A 469 -10.50 -4.79 12.75
N MET A 470 -9.37 -4.62 12.06
CA MET A 470 -8.32 -5.65 11.96
C MET A 470 -7.75 -6.06 13.33
N MET A 471 -7.70 -5.14 14.31
CA MET A 471 -7.20 -5.43 15.65
C MET A 471 -8.15 -6.35 16.41
N GLU A 472 -9.47 -6.11 16.33
CA GLU A 472 -10.48 -6.97 16.94
C GLU A 472 -10.52 -8.36 16.31
N ILE A 473 -10.46 -8.45 14.97
CA ILE A 473 -10.37 -9.74 14.25
C ILE A 473 -9.13 -10.52 14.73
N ARG A 474 -7.96 -9.88 14.81
CA ARG A 474 -6.73 -10.49 15.34
C ARG A 474 -6.88 -10.94 16.79
N ALA A 475 -7.44 -10.12 17.67
CA ALA A 475 -7.63 -10.44 19.08
C ALA A 475 -8.61 -11.61 19.29
N LYS A 476 -9.71 -11.65 18.52
CA LYS A 476 -10.69 -12.75 18.51
C LYS A 476 -10.07 -14.04 17.95
N ALA A 477 -9.36 -13.95 16.83
CA ALA A 477 -8.67 -15.07 16.20
C ALA A 477 -7.59 -15.70 17.11
N ARG A 478 -6.73 -14.88 17.74
CA ARG A 478 -5.75 -15.33 18.75
C ARG A 478 -6.42 -16.08 19.90
N ARG A 479 -7.54 -15.56 20.43
CA ARG A 479 -8.31 -16.17 21.52
C ARG A 479 -8.92 -17.52 21.12
N LEU A 480 -9.42 -17.65 19.88
CA LEU A 480 -9.91 -18.91 19.33
C LEU A 480 -8.77 -19.91 19.09
N LYS A 481 -7.63 -19.48 18.52
CA LYS A 481 -6.43 -20.31 18.33
C LYS A 481 -5.96 -20.92 19.65
N GLN A 482 -5.86 -20.12 20.71
CA GLN A 482 -5.42 -20.57 22.03
C GLN A 482 -6.38 -21.57 22.71
N ARG A 483 -7.69 -21.47 22.45
CA ARG A 483 -8.71 -22.29 23.15
C ARG A 483 -9.18 -23.51 22.38
N HIS A 484 -9.16 -23.46 21.06
CA HIS A 484 -9.81 -24.42 20.17
C HIS A 484 -8.95 -24.86 18.98
N ASP A 485 -7.65 -24.50 18.95
CA ASP A 485 -6.73 -24.76 17.82
C ASP A 485 -7.32 -24.38 16.45
N LEU A 486 -7.64 -23.09 16.28
CA LEU A 486 -8.12 -22.53 15.01
C LEU A 486 -7.22 -22.92 13.82
N ARG A 487 -7.82 -23.47 12.76
CA ARG A 487 -7.14 -23.97 11.56
C ARG A 487 -7.47 -23.20 10.28
N LEU A 488 -8.59 -22.48 10.23
CA LEU A 488 -9.02 -21.69 9.06
C LEU A 488 -9.76 -20.44 9.51
N ILE A 489 -9.49 -19.31 8.85
CA ILE A 489 -10.29 -18.08 8.98
C ILE A 489 -10.88 -17.73 7.61
N VAL A 490 -12.14 -17.31 7.59
CA VAL A 490 -12.82 -16.71 6.45
C VAL A 490 -13.28 -15.29 6.83
N ILE A 491 -13.05 -14.31 5.98
CA ILE A 491 -13.45 -12.91 6.16
C ILE A 491 -14.32 -12.49 4.96
N ASP A 492 -15.55 -12.06 5.21
CA ASP A 492 -16.58 -11.79 4.20
C ASP A 492 -17.30 -10.44 4.41
N TYR A 493 -17.16 -9.42 3.56
CA TYR A 493 -16.16 -9.24 2.51
C TYR A 493 -15.21 -8.08 2.87
N LEU A 494 -13.96 -8.16 2.38
CA LEU A 494 -12.86 -7.29 2.79
C LEU A 494 -13.17 -5.80 2.61
N GLN A 495 -13.96 -5.44 1.58
CA GLN A 495 -14.37 -4.06 1.32
C GLN A 495 -15.53 -3.55 2.21
N LEU A 496 -15.88 -4.22 3.31
CA LEU A 496 -16.66 -3.64 4.43
C LEU A 496 -15.83 -3.40 5.71
N MET A 497 -14.56 -3.80 5.73
CA MET A 497 -13.69 -3.54 6.88
C MET A 497 -13.44 -2.04 7.07
N THR A 498 -13.20 -1.62 8.30
CA THR A 498 -12.75 -0.26 8.64
C THR A 498 -11.42 -0.32 9.39
N SER A 499 -10.56 0.67 9.14
CA SER A 499 -9.23 0.79 9.74
C SER A 499 -9.24 1.47 11.12
N GLY A 500 -10.39 1.96 11.57
CA GLY A 500 -10.53 2.80 12.77
C GLY A 500 -9.92 4.20 12.64
N LYS A 501 -9.29 4.53 11.51
CA LYS A 501 -8.65 5.83 11.25
C LYS A 501 -9.35 6.52 10.09
N LYS A 502 -9.25 7.86 10.03
CA LYS A 502 -9.57 8.60 8.81
C LYS A 502 -8.49 8.37 7.77
N VAL A 503 -8.72 7.43 6.87
CA VAL A 503 -7.90 7.18 5.68
C VAL A 503 -8.50 7.95 4.51
N GLU A 504 -7.66 8.60 3.70
CA GLU A 504 -8.14 9.51 2.65
C GLU A 504 -8.64 8.79 1.38
N SER A 505 -8.28 7.53 1.17
CA SER A 505 -8.70 6.75 -0.01
C SER A 505 -8.92 5.28 0.34
N ARG A 506 -10.06 4.73 -0.10
CA ARG A 506 -10.47 3.32 0.15
C ARG A 506 -9.44 2.31 -0.37
N GLN A 507 -8.75 2.65 -1.45
CA GLN A 507 -7.73 1.80 -2.07
C GLN A 507 -6.50 1.60 -1.17
N LEU A 508 -6.11 2.63 -0.41
CA LEU A 508 -5.02 2.55 0.56
C LEU A 508 -5.43 1.71 1.77
N GLU A 509 -6.68 1.85 2.22
CA GLU A 509 -7.27 1.08 3.30
C GLU A 509 -7.36 -0.43 2.95
N VAL A 510 -7.83 -0.76 1.75
CA VAL A 510 -7.84 -2.13 1.20
C VAL A 510 -6.41 -2.70 1.08
N SER A 511 -5.42 -1.87 0.75
CA SER A 511 -3.99 -2.27 0.72
C SER A 511 -3.47 -2.59 2.13
N GLU A 512 -3.81 -1.78 3.13
CA GLU A 512 -3.43 -2.00 4.53
C GLU A 512 -4.10 -3.26 5.11
N PHE A 513 -5.37 -3.52 4.78
CA PHE A 513 -6.05 -4.76 5.13
C PHE A 513 -5.37 -5.99 4.51
N SER A 514 -5.02 -5.94 3.22
CA SER A 514 -4.33 -7.03 2.52
C SER A 514 -3.04 -7.46 3.25
N ARG A 515 -2.13 -6.49 3.51
CA ARG A 515 -0.91 -6.72 4.29
C ARG A 515 -1.21 -7.24 5.70
N SER A 516 -2.21 -6.68 6.37
CA SER A 516 -2.53 -7.04 7.76
C SER A 516 -3.13 -8.44 7.89
N ILE A 517 -3.90 -8.89 6.90
CA ILE A 517 -4.38 -10.27 6.77
C ILE A 517 -3.21 -11.22 6.51
N LYS A 518 -2.29 -10.86 5.61
CA LYS A 518 -1.09 -11.68 5.36
C LYS A 518 -0.20 -11.82 6.61
N LEU A 519 -0.08 -10.75 7.40
CA LEU A 519 0.60 -10.80 8.70
C LEU A 519 -0.16 -11.68 9.70
N LEU A 520 -1.49 -11.57 9.79
CA LEU A 520 -2.33 -12.42 10.64
C LEU A 520 -2.18 -13.92 10.30
N ALA A 521 -2.19 -14.27 9.02
CA ALA A 521 -2.03 -15.63 8.54
C ALA A 521 -0.69 -16.23 8.98
N LYS A 522 0.40 -15.47 8.81
CA LYS A 522 1.75 -15.86 9.26
C LYS A 522 1.86 -15.94 10.79
N GLU A 523 1.31 -14.96 11.49
CA GLU A 523 1.35 -14.85 12.96
C GLU A 523 0.62 -16.01 13.67
N LEU A 524 -0.47 -16.50 13.09
CA LEU A 524 -1.28 -17.59 13.65
C LEU A 524 -1.00 -18.96 13.01
N GLU A 525 -0.07 -19.02 12.05
CA GLU A 525 0.30 -20.22 11.29
C GLU A 525 -0.93 -20.97 10.74
N LEU A 526 -1.83 -20.24 10.08
CA LEU A 526 -3.06 -20.79 9.50
C LEU A 526 -3.45 -20.09 8.19
N PRO A 527 -4.17 -20.77 7.28
CA PRO A 527 -4.77 -20.14 6.10
C PRO A 527 -5.86 -19.13 6.47
N VAL A 528 -5.81 -17.95 5.85
CA VAL A 528 -6.86 -16.92 5.93
C VAL A 528 -7.43 -16.66 4.54
N VAL A 529 -8.72 -16.91 4.38
CA VAL A 529 -9.49 -16.67 3.15
C VAL A 529 -10.18 -15.30 3.26
N ALA A 530 -9.83 -14.37 2.39
CA ALA A 530 -10.49 -13.08 2.25
C ALA A 530 -11.39 -13.08 1.02
N ILE A 531 -12.69 -12.84 1.21
CA ILE A 531 -13.64 -12.65 0.10
C ILE A 531 -13.60 -11.18 -0.33
N CYS A 532 -13.55 -10.93 -1.63
CA CYS A 532 -13.60 -9.58 -2.20
C CYS A 532 -14.48 -9.52 -3.45
N GLN A 533 -15.04 -8.34 -3.71
CA GLN A 533 -15.77 -8.07 -4.95
C GLN A 533 -14.82 -7.65 -6.07
N LEU A 534 -15.13 -8.06 -7.32
CA LEU A 534 -14.41 -7.67 -8.54
C LEU A 534 -14.98 -6.39 -9.16
N ASN A 535 -14.12 -5.63 -9.84
CA ASN A 535 -14.53 -4.46 -10.60
C ASN A 535 -15.34 -4.83 -11.86
N ARG A 536 -16.38 -4.04 -12.14
CA ARG A 536 -17.28 -4.23 -13.30
C ARG A 536 -16.64 -3.98 -14.67
N GLY A 537 -15.39 -3.51 -14.74
CA GLY A 537 -14.67 -3.32 -16.01
C GLY A 537 -14.55 -4.58 -16.87
N SER A 538 -14.64 -5.78 -16.27
CA SER A 538 -14.72 -7.05 -16.98
C SER A 538 -16.02 -7.25 -17.79
N GLU A 539 -17.07 -6.49 -17.51
CA GLU A 539 -18.37 -6.55 -18.22
C GLU A 539 -18.34 -5.81 -19.57
N GLN A 540 -17.41 -4.87 -19.76
CA GLN A 540 -17.22 -4.11 -21.00
C GLN A 540 -16.31 -4.86 -22.01
N ARG A 541 -15.66 -5.95 -21.60
CA ARG A 541 -14.86 -6.78 -22.50
C ARG A 541 -15.75 -7.72 -23.31
N SER A 542 -15.31 -8.04 -24.53
CA SER A 542 -15.90 -9.10 -25.34
C SER A 542 -15.78 -10.48 -24.68
N ASP A 543 -14.70 -10.70 -23.93
CA ASP A 543 -14.53 -11.86 -23.04
C ASP A 543 -14.84 -11.43 -21.59
N LYS A 544 -15.96 -11.93 -21.09
CA LYS A 544 -16.47 -11.65 -19.74
C LYS A 544 -15.81 -12.51 -18.66
N ARG A 545 -14.78 -13.32 -18.96
CA ARG A 545 -14.01 -14.09 -17.98
C ARG A 545 -13.23 -13.15 -17.03
N PRO A 546 -13.34 -13.31 -15.71
CA PRO A 546 -12.51 -12.61 -14.72
C PRO A 546 -11.01 -12.85 -14.92
N MET A 547 -10.22 -11.81 -14.66
CA MET A 547 -8.76 -11.82 -14.69
C MET A 547 -8.20 -11.22 -13.39
N ALA A 548 -6.95 -11.52 -13.04
CA ALA A 548 -6.31 -10.94 -11.84
C ALA A 548 -6.22 -9.40 -11.91
N SER A 549 -6.27 -8.81 -13.11
CA SER A 549 -6.43 -7.36 -13.31
C SER A 549 -7.74 -6.78 -12.76
N ASP A 550 -8.77 -7.60 -12.59
CA ASP A 550 -10.13 -7.15 -12.26
C ASP A 550 -10.36 -7.07 -10.74
N LEU A 551 -9.44 -7.65 -9.96
CA LEU A 551 -9.24 -7.38 -8.53
C LEU A 551 -8.72 -5.98 -8.25
N ARG A 552 -8.21 -5.28 -9.28
CA ARG A 552 -7.44 -4.06 -9.09
C ARG A 552 -8.31 -2.84 -9.20
N GLU A 553 -8.55 -2.23 -8.05
CA GLU A 553 -8.83 -0.80 -7.97
C GLU A 553 -7.56 0.04 -8.26
N SER A 554 -6.35 -0.55 -8.27
CA SER A 554 -5.11 0.17 -8.60
C SER A 554 -5.01 0.55 -10.08
N GLY A 555 -4.54 1.76 -10.35
CA GLY A 555 -4.33 2.23 -11.72
C GLY A 555 -3.10 1.68 -12.42
N CYS A 556 -3.01 1.99 -13.72
CA CYS A 556 -2.04 1.44 -14.65
C CYS A 556 -1.26 2.56 -15.37
N LEU A 557 -0.14 2.21 -16.02
CA LEU A 557 0.82 3.11 -16.66
C LEU A 557 0.93 2.82 -18.17
N THR A 558 1.36 3.77 -18.99
CA THR A 558 1.55 3.51 -20.43
C THR A 558 2.91 2.86 -20.74
N ALA A 559 3.01 2.18 -21.89
CA ALA A 559 4.22 1.50 -22.37
C ALA A 559 5.50 2.37 -22.32
N ASP A 560 5.38 3.68 -22.55
CA ASP A 560 6.51 4.61 -22.56
C ASP A 560 6.95 5.11 -21.17
N THR A 561 6.32 4.62 -20.10
CA THR A 561 6.76 4.85 -18.72
C THR A 561 8.07 4.13 -18.45
N ARG A 562 9.05 4.87 -17.91
CA ARG A 562 10.45 4.45 -17.81
C ARG A 562 10.88 4.22 -16.38
N LEU A 563 11.09 2.96 -16.03
CA LEU A 563 11.53 2.49 -14.73
C LEU A 563 13.02 2.77 -14.52
N LEU A 564 13.38 3.32 -13.36
CA LEU A 564 14.78 3.59 -13.02
C LEU A 564 15.45 2.33 -12.45
N ARG A 565 16.41 1.78 -13.19
CA ARG A 565 17.12 0.56 -12.81
C ARG A 565 18.15 0.82 -11.70
N ALA A 566 18.17 -0.05 -10.70
CA ALA A 566 19.15 -0.02 -9.62
C ALA A 566 20.51 -0.59 -10.03
N ASP A 567 20.54 -1.56 -10.93
CA ASP A 567 21.79 -2.20 -11.37
C ASP A 567 22.68 -1.28 -12.20
N THR A 568 22.11 -0.53 -13.13
CA THR A 568 22.82 0.23 -14.18
C THR A 568 22.63 1.73 -14.08
N GLY A 569 21.62 2.20 -13.34
CA GLY A 569 21.24 3.62 -13.23
C GLY A 569 20.56 4.17 -14.49
N ALA A 570 20.42 3.35 -15.52
CA ALA A 570 19.69 3.65 -16.74
C ALA A 570 18.17 3.53 -16.51
N GLU A 571 17.39 3.83 -17.55
CA GLU A 571 15.94 3.64 -17.57
C GLU A 571 15.57 2.54 -18.57
N ILE A 572 14.51 1.78 -18.27
CA ILE A 572 13.89 0.83 -19.19
C ILE A 572 12.38 1.05 -19.22
N SER A 573 11.78 1.08 -20.40
CA SER A 573 10.34 1.30 -20.52
C SER A 573 9.52 0.02 -20.30
N LEU A 574 8.29 0.16 -19.80
CA LEU A 574 7.37 -0.99 -19.64
C LEU A 574 7.17 -1.75 -20.96
N GLY A 575 7.07 -1.05 -22.10
CA GLY A 575 6.99 -1.69 -23.42
C GLY A 575 8.26 -2.45 -23.81
N GLU A 576 9.45 -1.95 -23.45
CA GLU A 576 10.70 -2.68 -23.65
C GLU A 576 10.76 -3.94 -22.77
N LEU A 577 10.27 -3.88 -21.53
CA LEU A 577 10.19 -5.05 -20.64
C LEU A 577 9.33 -6.17 -21.21
N LEU A 578 8.10 -5.86 -21.62
CA LEU A 578 7.23 -6.86 -22.25
C LEU A 578 7.83 -7.42 -23.55
N SER A 579 8.38 -6.57 -24.41
CA SER A 579 8.94 -7.02 -25.70
C SER A 579 10.19 -7.88 -25.58
N THR A 580 10.83 -7.89 -24.40
CA THR A 580 12.03 -8.69 -24.12
C THR A 580 11.79 -9.85 -23.16
N ASP A 581 10.57 -10.02 -22.62
CA ASP A 581 10.22 -10.93 -21.50
C ASP A 581 11.27 -10.86 -20.35
N ALA A 582 11.73 -9.64 -20.06
CA ALA A 582 12.80 -9.43 -19.09
C ALA A 582 12.23 -9.42 -17.67
N ARG A 583 12.74 -10.36 -16.85
CA ARG A 583 12.27 -10.62 -15.48
C ARG A 583 13.36 -10.35 -14.45
N ASP A 584 12.93 -10.23 -13.19
CA ASP A 584 13.79 -10.07 -12.01
C ASP A 584 14.80 -8.92 -12.09
N ILE A 585 14.34 -7.77 -12.56
CA ILE A 585 15.17 -6.59 -12.81
C ILE A 585 15.32 -5.75 -11.53
N PRO A 586 16.55 -5.41 -11.11
CA PRO A 586 16.75 -4.46 -10.01
C PRO A 586 16.27 -3.06 -10.39
N VAL A 587 15.29 -2.55 -9.65
CA VAL A 587 14.73 -1.20 -9.77
C VAL A 587 14.87 -0.44 -8.44
N TRP A 588 14.85 0.89 -8.51
CA TRP A 588 14.78 1.72 -7.30
C TRP A 588 13.34 1.81 -6.79
N SER A 589 13.21 1.60 -5.48
CA SER A 589 11.97 1.74 -4.71
C SER A 589 12.25 2.56 -3.45
N LEU A 590 11.20 3.03 -2.78
CA LEU A 590 11.25 3.67 -1.47
C LEU A 590 10.94 2.65 -0.36
N ASP A 591 11.67 2.73 0.73
CA ASP A 591 11.34 2.08 2.00
C ASP A 591 10.35 2.92 2.84
N ASP A 592 9.97 2.42 4.02
CA ASP A 592 9.05 3.09 4.96
C ASP A 592 9.61 4.43 5.50
N ARG A 593 10.90 4.72 5.30
CA ARG A 593 11.56 6.01 5.65
C ARG A 593 11.67 6.96 4.45
N LEU A 594 11.06 6.61 3.32
CA LEU A 594 11.15 7.32 2.04
C LEU A 594 12.61 7.46 1.56
N LYS A 595 13.41 6.41 1.79
CA LYS A 595 14.78 6.25 1.29
C LYS A 595 14.85 5.28 0.12
N LEU A 596 15.74 5.57 -0.83
CA LEU A 596 15.88 4.76 -2.03
C LEU A 596 16.63 3.45 -1.73
N VAL A 597 15.95 2.33 -1.94
CA VAL A 597 16.45 0.97 -1.76
C VAL A 597 16.32 0.17 -3.07
N PRO A 598 17.28 -0.71 -3.39
CA PRO A 598 17.16 -1.60 -4.53
C PRO A 598 16.15 -2.72 -4.22
N ARG A 599 15.26 -2.98 -5.17
CA ARG A 599 14.25 -4.04 -5.10
C ARG A 599 14.09 -4.71 -6.47
N THR A 600 13.62 -5.96 -6.47
CA THR A 600 13.48 -6.75 -7.68
C THR A 600 12.09 -6.57 -8.27
N MET A 601 12.01 -6.07 -9.49
CA MET A 601 10.80 -6.12 -10.32
C MET A 601 10.72 -7.49 -10.99
N THR A 602 9.72 -8.30 -10.68
CA THR A 602 9.62 -9.67 -11.20
C THR A 602 9.19 -9.68 -12.65
N HIS A 603 8.16 -8.91 -13.01
CA HIS A 603 7.60 -8.82 -14.35
C HIS A 603 6.73 -7.58 -14.54
N ALA A 604 6.53 -7.21 -15.81
CA ALA A 604 5.54 -6.23 -16.26
C ALA A 604 4.64 -6.89 -17.32
N PHE A 605 3.37 -6.47 -17.40
CA PHE A 605 2.36 -7.10 -18.26
C PHE A 605 1.29 -6.10 -18.70
N SER A 606 0.57 -6.43 -19.78
CA SER A 606 -0.51 -5.59 -20.31
C SER A 606 -1.77 -5.74 -19.44
N SER A 607 -2.40 -4.61 -19.17
CA SER A 607 -3.65 -4.48 -18.38
C SER A 607 -4.82 -3.98 -19.25
N GLY A 608 -4.70 -4.16 -20.57
CA GLY A 608 -5.72 -3.80 -21.56
C GLY A 608 -5.64 -2.34 -22.02
N VAL A 609 -6.76 -1.83 -22.54
CA VAL A 609 -6.92 -0.44 -22.96
C VAL A 609 -7.76 0.29 -21.93
N LYS A 610 -7.32 1.47 -21.48
CA LYS A 610 -8.03 2.31 -20.49
C LYS A 610 -7.85 3.79 -20.83
N GLU A 611 -8.72 4.66 -20.33
CA GLU A 611 -8.50 6.11 -20.40
C GLU A 611 -7.26 6.51 -19.59
N VAL A 612 -6.39 7.30 -20.19
CA VAL A 612 -5.13 7.74 -19.60
C VAL A 612 -5.05 9.26 -19.55
N PHE A 613 -4.46 9.75 -18.46
CA PHE A 613 -4.23 11.16 -18.18
C PHE A 613 -2.72 11.43 -18.18
N ARG A 614 -2.31 12.53 -18.81
CA ARG A 614 -0.94 13.04 -18.73
C ARG A 614 -0.81 14.00 -17.55
N LEU A 615 -0.02 13.61 -16.57
CA LEU A 615 0.39 14.43 -15.43
C LEU A 615 1.68 15.17 -15.78
N LYS A 616 1.73 16.50 -15.56
CA LYS A 616 2.96 17.31 -15.66
C LYS A 616 3.25 18.02 -14.35
N LEU A 617 4.53 18.05 -13.97
CA LEU A 617 5.03 18.61 -12.72
C LEU A 617 5.86 19.89 -12.95
N ALA A 618 6.07 20.68 -11.91
CA ALA A 618 6.78 21.96 -11.95
C ALA A 618 8.30 21.82 -12.20
N SER A 619 8.90 20.65 -11.99
CA SER A 619 10.23 20.29 -12.51
C SER A 619 10.27 20.18 -14.04
N GLY A 620 9.12 19.99 -14.69
CA GLY A 620 8.99 19.63 -16.10
C GLY A 620 8.92 18.12 -16.34
N ARG A 621 9.05 17.27 -15.29
CA ARG A 621 8.75 15.83 -15.39
C ARG A 621 7.30 15.61 -15.82
N GLU A 622 7.07 14.56 -16.59
CA GLU A 622 5.75 14.14 -17.03
C GLU A 622 5.62 12.62 -17.04
N ILE A 623 4.41 12.14 -16.80
CA ILE A 623 4.04 10.73 -16.83
C ILE A 623 2.59 10.57 -17.29
N LYS A 624 2.22 9.38 -17.72
CA LYS A 624 0.88 9.03 -18.19
C LYS A 624 0.37 7.85 -17.38
N ALA A 625 -0.78 8.01 -16.75
CA ALA A 625 -1.39 6.99 -15.92
C ALA A 625 -2.92 7.04 -15.99
N THR A 626 -3.61 5.98 -15.61
CA THR A 626 -5.07 5.99 -15.45
C THR A 626 -5.49 6.82 -14.24
N ALA A 627 -6.76 7.28 -14.20
CA ALA A 627 -7.26 8.14 -13.13
C ALA A 627 -7.09 7.53 -11.72
N ASN A 628 -7.21 6.21 -11.59
CA ASN A 628 -7.05 5.47 -10.34
C ASN A 628 -5.59 5.12 -9.99
N HIS A 629 -4.58 5.63 -10.69
CA HIS A 629 -3.18 5.32 -10.36
C HIS A 629 -2.72 6.12 -9.13
N PRO A 630 -2.26 5.49 -8.02
CA PRO A 630 -1.81 6.23 -6.85
C PRO A 630 -0.45 6.90 -7.04
N PHE A 631 -0.33 8.13 -6.57
CA PHE A 631 0.89 8.94 -6.50
C PHE A 631 1.20 9.28 -5.04
N LEU A 632 2.47 9.23 -4.66
CA LEU A 632 2.88 9.58 -3.30
C LEU A 632 2.60 11.07 -3.06
N THR A 633 1.78 11.42 -2.08
CA THR A 633 1.58 12.79 -1.59
C THR A 633 2.05 12.89 -0.13
N TYR A 634 1.92 14.05 0.50
CA TYR A 634 2.36 14.22 1.90
C TYR A 634 1.58 13.33 2.88
N ASP A 635 0.27 13.27 2.68
CA ASP A 635 -0.67 12.61 3.57
C ASP A 635 -0.81 11.09 3.29
N GLY A 636 -0.22 10.62 2.18
CA GLY A 636 -0.32 9.23 1.73
C GLY A 636 -0.35 9.12 0.20
N TRP A 637 -0.67 7.93 -0.32
CA TRP A 637 -0.84 7.72 -1.75
C TRP A 637 -2.25 8.15 -2.19
N LYS A 638 -2.35 9.07 -3.15
CA LYS A 638 -3.63 9.58 -3.71
C LYS A 638 -3.74 9.24 -5.19
N PRO A 639 -4.88 8.75 -5.69
CA PRO A 639 -5.08 8.46 -7.11
C PRO A 639 -5.02 9.74 -7.96
N LEU A 640 -4.56 9.61 -9.21
CA LEU A 640 -4.40 10.74 -10.14
C LEU A 640 -5.67 11.61 -10.28
N GLY A 641 -6.86 11.00 -10.26
CA GLY A 641 -8.15 11.68 -10.39
C GLY A 641 -8.51 12.60 -9.22
N GLU A 642 -7.93 12.37 -8.04
CA GLU A 642 -8.07 13.26 -6.86
C GLU A 642 -7.03 14.39 -6.87
N LEU A 643 -5.98 14.29 -7.69
CA LEU A 643 -4.96 15.33 -7.78
C LEU A 643 -5.50 16.53 -8.55
N VAL A 644 -5.17 17.73 -8.08
CA VAL A 644 -5.48 18.99 -8.75
C VAL A 644 -4.18 19.73 -9.09
N PRO A 645 -4.19 20.66 -10.06
CA PRO A 645 -3.11 21.63 -10.19
C PRO A 645 -2.83 22.31 -8.84
N SER A 646 -1.57 22.40 -8.46
CA SER A 646 -1.00 22.74 -7.14
C SER A 646 -0.82 21.61 -6.11
N SER A 647 -1.46 20.43 -6.25
CA SER A 647 -1.14 19.25 -5.44
C SER A 647 0.35 18.92 -5.51
N ARG A 648 0.93 18.36 -4.44
CA ARG A 648 2.36 18.00 -4.39
C ARG A 648 2.54 16.49 -4.40
N VAL A 649 3.34 16.00 -5.33
CA VAL A 649 3.66 14.56 -5.47
C VAL A 649 5.14 14.28 -5.22
N GLY A 650 5.42 13.07 -4.74
CA GLY A 650 6.75 12.57 -4.43
C GLY A 650 7.53 12.23 -5.70
N SER A 651 8.61 12.97 -5.93
CA SER A 651 9.56 12.73 -7.02
C SER A 651 10.98 12.58 -6.48
N LEU A 652 11.95 12.19 -7.31
CA LEU A 652 13.32 12.04 -6.84
C LEU A 652 13.98 13.39 -6.51
N ARG A 653 14.56 13.46 -5.31
CA ARG A 653 15.45 14.55 -4.87
C ARG A 653 16.89 14.35 -5.32
N HIS A 654 17.32 13.09 -5.37
CA HIS A 654 18.62 12.67 -5.89
C HIS A 654 18.50 11.28 -6.53
N VAL A 655 19.54 10.85 -7.24
CA VAL A 655 19.67 9.47 -7.73
C VAL A 655 20.92 8.86 -7.08
N PRO A 656 20.85 7.67 -6.44
CA PRO A 656 22.02 6.99 -5.89
C PRO A 656 22.99 6.52 -6.98
N ALA A 657 24.19 6.08 -6.58
CA ALA A 657 25.04 5.31 -7.49
C ALA A 657 24.37 3.95 -7.82
N PRO A 658 24.46 3.47 -9.07
CA PRO A 658 23.99 2.14 -9.42
C PRO A 658 24.84 1.06 -8.76
N LEU A 659 24.29 -0.15 -8.65
CA LEU A 659 25.00 -1.30 -8.07
C LEU A 659 26.24 -1.68 -8.91
N ASP A 660 26.12 -1.65 -10.24
CA ASP A 660 27.21 -1.88 -11.18
C ASP A 660 27.79 -0.55 -11.72
N VAL A 661 28.68 0.08 -10.96
CA VAL A 661 29.46 1.22 -11.47
C VAL A 661 30.56 0.73 -12.43
N LYS A 662 30.54 1.19 -13.69
CA LYS A 662 31.48 0.77 -14.75
C LYS A 662 32.19 2.00 -15.35
N PRO A 663 33.45 2.29 -14.99
CA PRO A 663 34.20 3.41 -15.54
C PRO A 663 34.50 3.23 -17.03
N TRP A 664 34.60 4.34 -17.75
CA TRP A 664 34.99 4.41 -19.16
C TRP A 664 36.40 5.00 -19.32
N ASP A 665 36.93 4.93 -20.54
CA ASP A 665 38.10 5.72 -20.94
C ASP A 665 37.72 7.22 -20.97
N GLU A 666 38.55 8.09 -20.40
CA GLU A 666 38.24 9.52 -20.28
C GLU A 666 38.08 10.21 -21.64
N ASP A 667 38.83 9.79 -22.66
CA ASP A 667 38.72 10.33 -24.01
C ASP A 667 37.40 9.92 -24.68
N GLU A 668 36.82 8.77 -24.31
CA GLU A 668 35.46 8.39 -24.75
C GLU A 668 34.39 9.29 -24.13
N VAL A 669 34.51 9.59 -22.84
CA VAL A 669 33.58 10.47 -22.12
C VAL A 669 33.62 11.89 -22.69
N VAL A 670 34.82 12.45 -22.86
CA VAL A 670 35.04 13.79 -23.44
C VAL A 670 34.54 13.88 -24.88
N LEU A 671 34.89 12.90 -25.72
CA LEU A 671 34.49 12.91 -27.13
C LEU A 671 32.97 12.72 -27.30
N LEU A 672 32.34 11.84 -26.50
CA LEU A 672 30.89 11.63 -26.56
C LEU A 672 30.14 12.92 -26.22
N ALA A 673 30.53 13.60 -25.14
CA ALA A 673 29.91 14.83 -24.69
C ALA A 673 29.94 15.93 -25.77
N HIS A 674 31.12 16.20 -26.35
CA HIS A 674 31.26 17.17 -27.44
C HIS A 674 30.52 16.76 -28.72
N LEU A 675 30.48 15.47 -29.06
CA LEU A 675 29.73 14.99 -30.24
C LEU A 675 28.21 15.06 -30.03
N LEU A 676 27.70 14.86 -28.81
CA LEU A 676 26.28 14.97 -28.50
C LEU A 676 25.76 16.40 -28.61
N GLY A 677 26.56 17.41 -28.25
CA GLY A 677 26.30 18.81 -28.57
C GLY A 677 26.55 19.13 -30.06
N ASP A 678 27.65 19.83 -30.34
CA ASP A 678 28.01 20.38 -31.66
C ASP A 678 28.48 19.34 -32.71
N GLY A 679 28.47 18.05 -32.38
CA GLY A 679 28.82 16.99 -33.33
C GLY A 679 27.76 16.74 -34.40
N SER A 680 28.21 16.49 -35.63
CA SER A 680 27.40 16.00 -36.75
C SER A 680 27.93 14.65 -37.22
N PHE A 681 27.08 13.62 -37.14
CA PHE A 681 27.37 12.24 -37.53
C PHE A 681 26.20 11.62 -38.31
N VAL A 682 25.51 12.43 -39.12
CA VAL A 682 24.38 11.98 -39.95
C VAL A 682 24.81 11.05 -41.10
N LYS A 683 23.92 10.16 -41.52
CA LYS A 683 24.20 9.17 -42.58
C LYS A 683 24.63 9.87 -43.87
N ARG A 684 25.65 9.32 -44.55
CA ARG A 684 26.25 9.81 -45.81
C ARG A 684 26.97 11.17 -45.72
N GLN A 685 27.29 11.66 -44.53
CA GLN A 685 28.19 12.82 -44.34
C GLN A 685 29.43 12.43 -43.53
N PRO A 686 30.57 13.15 -43.66
CA PRO A 686 31.71 12.97 -42.76
C PRO A 686 31.33 13.30 -41.32
N ILE A 687 31.87 12.57 -40.35
CA ILE A 687 31.77 12.98 -38.94
C ILE A 687 32.51 14.31 -38.79
N ARG A 688 31.82 15.28 -38.19
CA ARG A 688 32.34 16.62 -37.91
C ARG A 688 32.04 17.03 -36.47
N TYR A 689 32.93 17.84 -35.91
CA TYR A 689 32.68 18.66 -34.73
C TYR A 689 32.91 20.13 -35.12
N ALA A 690 32.15 21.07 -34.55
CA ALA A 690 32.28 22.49 -34.85
C ALA A 690 32.39 23.29 -33.54
N SER A 691 33.33 24.22 -33.46
CA SER A 691 33.39 25.16 -32.33
C SER A 691 34.13 26.45 -32.70
N ILE A 692 33.90 27.48 -31.88
CA ILE A 692 34.64 28.74 -31.88
C ILE A 692 35.70 28.80 -30.77
N ASP A 693 35.76 27.79 -29.90
CA ASP A 693 36.68 27.71 -28.78
C ASP A 693 37.81 26.73 -29.07
N GLU A 694 39.05 27.22 -29.04
CA GLU A 694 40.25 26.41 -29.30
C GLU A 694 40.43 25.28 -28.28
N HIS A 695 40.01 25.46 -27.02
CA HIS A 695 40.12 24.40 -26.00
C HIS A 695 39.16 23.24 -26.26
N ASN A 696 37.97 23.53 -26.82
CA ASN A 696 37.01 22.51 -27.22
C ASN A 696 37.50 21.76 -28.47
N LEU A 697 38.10 22.48 -29.43
CA LEU A 697 38.71 21.88 -30.61
C LEU A 697 39.89 20.98 -30.22
N ASP A 698 40.76 21.42 -29.32
CA ASP A 698 41.90 20.62 -28.84
C ASP A 698 41.45 19.39 -28.04
N ALA A 699 40.45 19.52 -27.16
CA ALA A 699 39.89 18.38 -26.42
C ALA A 699 39.35 17.28 -27.36
N VAL A 700 38.53 17.67 -28.35
CA VAL A 700 38.00 16.74 -29.36
C VAL A 700 39.13 16.15 -30.22
N ALA A 701 40.12 16.96 -30.59
CA ALA A 701 41.23 16.52 -31.44
C ALA A 701 42.13 15.50 -30.71
N SER A 702 42.50 15.82 -29.47
CA SER A 702 43.30 14.96 -28.59
C SER A 702 42.59 13.64 -28.30
N ALA A 703 41.31 13.67 -27.94
CA ALA A 703 40.53 12.47 -27.65
C ALA A 703 40.36 11.57 -28.89
N ALA A 704 40.04 12.17 -30.06
CA ALA A 704 39.94 11.41 -31.31
C ALA A 704 41.28 10.77 -31.72
N HIS A 705 42.40 11.43 -31.46
CA HIS A 705 43.73 10.91 -31.74
C HIS A 705 44.13 9.79 -30.78
N ARG A 706 44.08 10.03 -29.46
CA ARG A 706 44.51 9.06 -28.43
C ARG A 706 43.66 7.80 -28.43
N ARG A 707 42.32 7.94 -28.45
CA ARG A 707 41.40 6.81 -28.30
C ARG A 707 41.12 6.06 -29.61
N PHE A 708 40.98 6.78 -30.72
CA PHE A 708 40.55 6.20 -32.00
C PHE A 708 41.63 6.19 -33.09
N GLY A 709 42.83 6.71 -32.81
CA GLY A 709 43.92 6.84 -33.78
C GLY A 709 43.62 7.83 -34.90
N ILE A 710 42.58 8.66 -34.77
CA ILE A 710 42.10 9.55 -35.83
C ILE A 710 42.86 10.87 -35.76
N ASN A 711 43.51 11.23 -36.88
CA ASN A 711 44.06 12.56 -37.07
C ASN A 711 42.95 13.48 -37.60
N PRO A 712 42.45 14.45 -36.81
CA PRO A 712 41.41 15.37 -37.25
C PRO A 712 41.92 16.28 -38.37
N ILE A 713 41.05 16.64 -39.31
CA ILE A 713 41.34 17.63 -40.33
C ILE A 713 40.57 18.90 -40.00
N ARG A 714 41.31 19.98 -39.71
CA ARG A 714 40.77 21.32 -39.41
C ARG A 714 40.37 21.99 -40.73
N ASP A 715 39.08 22.24 -40.92
CA ASP A 715 38.53 23.06 -42.01
C ASP A 715 38.14 24.43 -41.44
N GLU A 716 38.67 25.52 -42.01
CA GLU A 716 38.29 26.89 -41.67
C GLU A 716 37.28 27.45 -42.67
N TYR A 717 36.08 27.78 -42.19
CA TYR A 717 35.01 28.35 -43.01
C TYR A 717 34.83 29.83 -42.70
N ALA A 718 35.58 30.70 -43.41
CA ALA A 718 35.60 32.16 -43.19
C ALA A 718 34.19 32.80 -43.20
N ALA A 719 33.25 32.28 -43.99
CA ALA A 719 31.86 32.75 -44.04
C ALA A 719 31.01 32.33 -42.81
N ALA A 720 31.36 31.23 -42.16
CA ALA A 720 30.60 30.65 -41.04
C ALA A 720 31.11 31.08 -39.65
N ARG A 721 32.28 31.73 -39.58
CA ARG A 721 32.94 32.17 -38.33
C ARG A 721 33.12 31.05 -37.28
N VAL A 722 33.24 29.81 -37.73
CA VAL A 722 33.41 28.62 -36.89
C VAL A 722 34.46 27.70 -37.51
N THR A 723 35.30 27.11 -36.67
CA THR A 723 36.25 26.08 -37.07
C THR A 723 35.55 24.73 -37.02
N THR A 724 35.77 23.86 -38.01
CA THR A 724 35.25 22.49 -37.95
C THR A 724 36.36 21.46 -38.04
N LEU A 725 36.27 20.42 -37.22
CA LEU A 725 37.13 19.24 -37.29
C LEU A 725 36.38 18.14 -38.04
N ARG A 726 36.87 17.73 -39.21
CA ARG A 726 36.50 16.45 -39.81
C ARG A 726 37.26 15.33 -39.12
N LEU A 727 36.57 14.25 -38.78
CA LEU A 727 37.14 13.07 -38.12
C LEU A 727 37.19 11.89 -39.12
N PRO A 728 38.18 11.83 -40.03
CA PRO A 728 38.31 10.76 -41.02
C PRO A 728 38.64 9.42 -40.35
N ALA A 729 38.42 8.30 -41.04
CA ALA A 729 38.97 7.03 -40.57
C ALA A 729 40.51 7.04 -40.73
N PRO A 730 41.28 6.38 -39.83
CA PRO A 730 42.74 6.34 -39.93
C PRO A 730 43.24 5.41 -41.04
N TYR A 731 42.33 4.75 -41.74
CA TYR A 731 42.57 3.84 -42.86
C TYR A 731 41.57 4.07 -43.98
N ARG A 732 41.92 3.62 -45.20
CA ARG A 732 41.02 3.63 -46.34
C ARG A 732 39.78 2.76 -46.07
N LEU A 733 38.60 3.36 -46.17
CA LEU A 733 37.32 2.65 -46.05
C LEU A 733 37.13 1.69 -47.24
N ALA A 734 36.60 0.50 -46.95
CA ALA A 734 36.35 -0.59 -47.89
C ALA A 734 35.16 -1.42 -47.38
N ARG A 735 34.67 -2.41 -48.15
CA ARG A 735 33.59 -3.30 -47.71
C ARG A 735 33.98 -3.98 -46.40
N GLY A 736 33.15 -3.82 -45.35
CA GLY A 736 33.42 -4.34 -44.00
C GLY A 736 34.32 -3.46 -43.11
N LYS A 737 34.90 -2.35 -43.62
CA LYS A 737 35.67 -1.38 -42.80
C LYS A 737 34.88 -0.09 -42.61
N ARG A 738 34.57 0.24 -41.36
CA ARG A 738 33.86 1.46 -40.95
C ARG A 738 34.82 2.45 -40.26
N ASN A 739 34.44 3.73 -40.14
CA ASN A 739 35.18 4.67 -39.31
C ASN A 739 35.07 4.24 -37.82
N PRO A 740 36.16 4.26 -37.02
CA PRO A 740 36.13 3.82 -35.62
C PRO A 740 35.08 4.53 -34.75
N ILE A 741 35.00 5.86 -34.80
CA ILE A 741 33.97 6.64 -34.09
C ILE A 741 32.58 6.30 -34.62
N ALA A 742 32.43 6.10 -35.94
CA ALA A 742 31.14 5.71 -36.51
C ALA A 742 30.65 4.32 -36.04
N ALA A 743 31.58 3.38 -35.82
CA ALA A 743 31.26 2.04 -35.33
C ALA A 743 30.95 2.04 -33.82
N TRP A 744 31.69 2.84 -33.04
CA TRP A 744 31.40 3.07 -31.63
C TRP A 744 30.03 3.75 -31.44
N LEU A 745 29.72 4.79 -32.22
CA LEU A 745 28.42 5.45 -32.22
C LEU A 745 27.27 4.56 -32.75
N ASP A 746 27.53 3.53 -33.56
CA ASP A 746 26.49 2.51 -33.87
C ASP A 746 26.15 1.70 -32.62
N GLY A 747 27.17 1.25 -31.86
CA GLY A 747 27.00 0.48 -30.63
C GLY A 747 26.28 1.24 -29.52
N LEU A 748 26.34 2.58 -29.55
CA LEU A 748 25.59 3.48 -28.67
C LEU A 748 24.21 3.90 -29.23
N GLY A 749 23.81 3.40 -30.41
CA GLY A 749 22.55 3.76 -31.08
C GLY A 749 22.48 5.21 -31.62
N LEU A 750 23.59 5.94 -31.62
CA LEU A 750 23.64 7.38 -31.95
C LEU A 750 23.95 7.66 -33.43
N PHE A 751 24.64 6.76 -34.13
CA PHE A 751 25.12 7.09 -35.48
C PHE A 751 23.97 7.31 -36.47
N GLY A 752 23.99 8.46 -37.15
CA GLY A 752 22.99 8.84 -38.12
C GLY A 752 21.87 9.76 -37.59
N LEU A 753 21.73 9.91 -36.28
CA LEU A 753 20.72 10.77 -35.65
C LEU A 753 21.00 12.27 -35.88
N ARG A 754 19.94 13.08 -35.91
CA ARG A 754 19.99 14.56 -35.92
C ARG A 754 19.80 15.09 -34.49
N SER A 755 20.08 16.37 -34.27
CA SER A 755 20.02 17.04 -32.95
C SER A 755 18.77 16.70 -32.11
N HIS A 756 17.57 16.73 -32.70
CA HIS A 756 16.31 16.40 -32.01
C HIS A 756 16.09 14.91 -31.68
N GLU A 757 16.88 14.01 -32.26
CA GLU A 757 16.80 12.56 -32.04
C GLU A 757 17.91 12.08 -31.08
N LYS A 758 18.96 12.88 -30.85
CA LYS A 758 20.05 12.54 -29.93
C LYS A 758 19.52 12.30 -28.52
N PHE A 759 20.18 11.40 -27.79
CA PHE A 759 19.91 11.07 -26.38
C PHE A 759 21.24 10.73 -25.69
N ILE A 760 21.24 10.59 -24.37
CA ILE A 760 22.43 10.13 -23.64
C ILE A 760 22.37 8.60 -23.56
N PRO A 761 23.39 7.86 -24.02
CA PRO A 761 23.38 6.39 -23.98
C PRO A 761 23.32 5.83 -22.56
N ASP A 762 22.61 4.72 -22.38
CA ASP A 762 22.32 4.10 -21.08
C ASP A 762 23.58 3.79 -20.25
N ALA A 763 24.67 3.41 -20.92
CA ALA A 763 25.96 3.14 -20.27
C ALA A 763 26.61 4.37 -19.61
N VAL A 764 26.25 5.61 -19.99
CA VAL A 764 26.72 6.84 -19.33
C VAL A 764 26.14 6.97 -17.92
N PHE A 765 24.95 6.41 -17.66
CA PHE A 765 24.36 6.39 -16.31
C PHE A 765 25.08 5.40 -15.38
N GLY A 766 25.76 4.38 -15.93
CA GLY A 766 26.62 3.46 -15.19
C GLY A 766 27.96 4.04 -14.73
N LEU A 767 28.31 5.27 -15.14
CA LEU A 767 29.60 5.87 -14.84
C LEU A 767 29.76 6.27 -13.35
N PRO A 768 31.01 6.31 -12.85
CA PRO A 768 31.38 6.99 -11.59
C PRO A 768 30.94 8.47 -11.55
N LYS A 769 30.71 9.03 -10.36
CA LYS A 769 30.22 10.42 -10.19
C LYS A 769 31.18 11.44 -10.82
N ASP A 770 32.47 11.24 -10.69
CA ASP A 770 33.53 12.08 -11.29
C ASP A 770 33.48 12.05 -12.82
N GLN A 771 33.30 10.88 -13.44
CA GLN A 771 33.13 10.77 -14.88
C GLN A 771 31.80 11.35 -15.38
N ILE A 772 30.72 11.26 -14.60
CA ILE A 772 29.47 12.00 -14.87
C ILE A 772 29.71 13.52 -14.82
N ALA A 773 30.45 14.02 -13.83
CA ALA A 773 30.80 15.43 -13.75
C ALA A 773 31.66 15.88 -14.95
N THR A 774 32.66 15.10 -15.37
CA THR A 774 33.44 15.35 -16.59
C THR A 774 32.56 15.34 -17.84
N PHE A 775 31.67 14.36 -17.98
CA PHE A 775 30.71 14.31 -19.09
C PHE A 775 29.84 15.57 -19.16
N ILE A 776 29.23 15.97 -18.05
CA ILE A 776 28.40 17.18 -17.98
C ILE A 776 29.24 18.44 -18.27
N ARG A 777 30.45 18.57 -17.70
CA ARG A 777 31.37 19.69 -17.93
C ARG A 777 31.67 19.92 -19.41
N HIS A 778 31.95 18.83 -20.15
CA HIS A 778 32.25 18.91 -21.58
C HIS A 778 30.99 19.10 -22.44
N LEU A 779 29.86 18.51 -22.03
CA LEU A 779 28.58 18.72 -22.72
C LEU A 779 28.12 20.18 -22.58
N TRP A 780 28.23 20.77 -21.39
CA TRP A 780 27.85 22.16 -21.14
C TRP A 780 28.70 23.18 -21.91
N ALA A 781 29.86 22.77 -22.43
CA ALA A 781 30.70 23.63 -23.26
C ALA A 781 30.11 23.89 -24.66
N THR A 782 29.13 23.10 -25.11
CA THR A 782 28.46 23.26 -26.42
C THR A 782 27.26 24.22 -26.31
N ASP A 783 26.08 23.72 -25.95
CA ASP A 783 24.79 24.42 -25.91
C ASP A 783 24.46 24.96 -24.50
N GLY A 784 25.38 24.79 -23.55
CA GLY A 784 25.25 25.21 -22.17
C GLY A 784 25.64 26.68 -21.94
N SER A 785 24.70 27.48 -21.45
CA SER A 785 24.90 28.88 -21.10
C SER A 785 25.15 29.04 -19.60
N VAL A 786 26.16 29.83 -19.27
CA VAL A 786 26.51 30.24 -17.91
C VAL A 786 26.79 31.74 -17.92
N ARG A 787 26.05 32.53 -17.13
CA ARG A 787 26.28 33.98 -16.99
C ARG A 787 25.76 34.54 -15.67
N TRP A 788 26.37 35.62 -15.21
CA TRP A 788 25.82 36.45 -14.14
C TRP A 788 24.65 37.31 -14.63
N ARG A 789 23.66 37.57 -13.76
CA ARG A 789 22.51 38.46 -14.01
C ARG A 789 22.47 39.53 -12.93
N PRO A 790 23.14 40.68 -13.12
CA PRO A 790 23.25 41.71 -12.09
C PRO A 790 21.90 42.34 -11.74
N GLU A 791 20.93 42.31 -12.65
CA GLU A 791 19.60 42.91 -12.46
C GLU A 791 18.75 42.19 -11.40
N ILE A 792 19.04 40.90 -11.19
CA ILE A 792 18.35 39.99 -10.25
C ILE A 792 19.32 39.35 -9.25
N ASN A 793 20.57 39.83 -9.21
CA ASN A 793 21.65 39.39 -8.32
C ASN A 793 21.77 37.86 -8.20
N THR A 794 21.78 37.13 -9.33
CA THR A 794 21.90 35.67 -9.35
C THR A 794 22.54 35.16 -10.65
N ALA A 795 22.96 33.89 -10.65
CA ALA A 795 23.47 33.23 -11.85
C ALA A 795 22.31 32.75 -12.75
N GLN A 796 22.53 32.77 -14.06
CA GLN A 796 21.70 32.06 -15.02
C GLN A 796 22.54 30.95 -15.65
N ILE A 797 22.22 29.71 -15.29
CA ILE A 797 22.87 28.49 -15.75
C ILE A 797 21.79 27.62 -16.40
N TYR A 798 21.87 27.40 -17.71
CA TYR A 798 20.92 26.55 -18.44
C TYR A 798 21.58 25.83 -19.62
N TYR A 799 21.00 24.72 -20.04
CA TYR A 799 21.35 23.97 -21.25
C TYR A 799 20.14 23.95 -22.19
N ALA A 800 20.34 24.15 -23.48
CA ALA A 800 19.27 24.14 -24.47
C ALA A 800 19.44 22.98 -25.48
N SER A 801 18.35 22.28 -25.80
CA SER A 801 18.36 21.27 -26.86
C SER A 801 17.01 21.17 -27.56
N THR A 802 17.03 20.71 -28.81
CA THR A 802 15.81 20.33 -29.56
C THR A 802 15.39 18.88 -29.32
N SER A 803 16.18 18.10 -28.56
CA SER A 803 15.80 16.77 -28.08
C SER A 803 15.26 16.86 -26.65
N ARG A 804 14.00 16.43 -26.46
CA ARG A 804 13.38 16.31 -25.14
C ARG A 804 14.09 15.24 -24.31
N ARG A 805 14.27 14.03 -24.87
CA ARG A 805 14.93 12.90 -24.21
C ARG A 805 16.32 13.27 -23.68
N MET A 806 17.15 13.94 -24.48
CA MET A 806 18.49 14.37 -24.05
C MET A 806 18.46 15.34 -22.86
N VAL A 807 17.42 16.17 -22.74
CA VAL A 807 17.23 17.10 -21.63
C VAL A 807 16.73 16.38 -20.37
N ASP A 808 15.83 15.41 -20.51
CA ASP A 808 15.43 14.53 -19.38
C ASP A 808 16.61 13.68 -18.89
N ASP A 809 17.37 13.10 -19.80
CA ASP A 809 18.60 12.35 -19.53
C ASP A 809 19.61 13.22 -18.74
N LEU A 810 19.84 14.46 -19.19
CA LEU A 810 20.76 15.40 -18.52
C LEU A 810 20.26 15.83 -17.13
N ALA A 811 18.94 16.00 -16.97
CA ALA A 811 18.35 16.28 -15.65
C ALA A 811 18.60 15.12 -14.67
N ARG A 812 18.50 13.87 -15.14
CA ARG A 812 18.80 12.67 -14.33
C ARG A 812 20.28 12.57 -13.95
N LEU A 813 21.20 12.90 -14.85
CA LEU A 813 22.64 12.99 -14.53
C LEU A 813 22.96 14.12 -13.53
N LEU A 814 22.26 15.26 -13.57
CA LEU A 814 22.43 16.31 -12.57
C LEU A 814 21.93 15.87 -11.18
N LEU A 815 20.90 15.03 -11.09
CA LEU A 815 20.43 14.45 -9.82
C LEU A 815 21.45 13.47 -9.21
N ARG A 816 22.28 12.78 -10.01
CA ARG A 816 23.45 12.02 -9.52
C ARG A 816 24.53 12.91 -8.89
N CYS A 817 24.54 14.19 -9.26
CA CYS A 817 25.40 15.23 -8.66
C CYS A 817 24.70 16.04 -7.56
N ASN A 818 23.49 15.64 -7.12
CA ASN A 818 22.66 16.40 -6.18
C ASN A 818 22.37 17.86 -6.63
N ILE A 819 22.21 18.08 -7.94
CA ILE A 819 21.88 19.37 -8.55
C ILE A 819 20.47 19.30 -9.12
N PHE A 820 19.57 20.15 -8.62
CA PHE A 820 18.19 20.21 -9.10
C PHE A 820 18.04 21.16 -10.30
N SER A 821 17.27 20.74 -11.30
CA SER A 821 16.97 21.51 -12.51
C SER A 821 15.48 21.51 -12.86
N ARG A 822 15.03 22.53 -13.60
CA ARG A 822 13.69 22.60 -14.18
C ARG A 822 13.75 22.70 -15.70
N ILE A 823 12.87 21.97 -16.37
CA ILE A 823 12.75 21.97 -17.83
C ILE A 823 11.64 22.94 -18.24
N SER A 824 11.94 23.87 -19.14
CA SER A 824 10.98 24.80 -19.74
C SER A 824 11.01 24.74 -21.26
N VAL A 825 9.88 25.01 -21.90
CA VAL A 825 9.74 24.98 -23.36
C VAL A 825 9.84 26.39 -23.93
N ALA A 826 10.86 26.64 -24.75
CA ALA A 826 11.02 27.87 -25.52
C ALA A 826 10.52 27.63 -26.96
N ARG A 827 9.40 28.27 -27.30
CA ARG A 827 8.79 28.20 -28.64
C ARG A 827 9.25 29.36 -29.52
N LYS A 828 9.59 29.07 -30.78
CA LYS A 828 9.92 30.08 -31.79
C LYS A 828 9.10 29.80 -33.06
N SER A 829 8.34 30.78 -33.53
CA SER A 829 7.48 30.63 -34.70
C SER A 829 8.29 30.16 -35.93
N GLY A 830 7.76 29.16 -36.65
CA GLY A 830 8.44 28.52 -37.79
C GLY A 830 9.63 27.63 -37.43
N TYR A 831 9.87 27.35 -36.14
CA TYR A 831 10.94 26.48 -35.66
C TYR A 831 10.39 25.41 -34.71
N ARG A 832 11.21 24.40 -34.40
CA ARG A 832 10.86 23.35 -33.42
C ARG A 832 10.93 23.89 -32.00
N ASP A 833 10.14 23.30 -31.10
CA ASP A 833 10.22 23.59 -29.67
C ASP A 833 11.65 23.29 -29.15
N SER A 834 12.20 24.21 -28.37
CA SER A 834 13.50 24.10 -27.72
C SER A 834 13.29 23.86 -26.23
N TYR A 835 13.89 22.81 -25.68
CA TYR A 835 13.79 22.45 -24.28
C TYR A 835 15.00 23.04 -23.53
N HIS A 836 14.72 23.90 -22.57
CA HIS A 836 15.73 24.56 -21.75
C HIS A 836 15.73 23.93 -20.36
N LEU A 837 16.81 23.23 -20.03
CA LEU A 837 17.09 22.76 -18.67
C LEU A 837 17.75 23.90 -17.91
N ASN A 838 17.10 24.40 -16.86
CA ASN A 838 17.57 25.53 -16.05
C ASN A 838 17.97 25.03 -14.66
N ILE A 839 19.18 25.36 -14.20
CA ILE A 839 19.60 25.14 -12.81
C ILE A 839 19.13 26.34 -11.98
N HIS A 840 18.46 26.08 -10.86
CA HIS A 840 17.85 27.12 -10.02
C HIS A 840 18.26 27.01 -8.56
N GLY A 841 18.43 28.17 -7.91
CA GLY A 841 18.80 28.27 -6.50
C GLY A 841 20.31 28.32 -6.31
N VAL A 842 20.75 29.19 -5.39
CA VAL A 842 22.16 29.54 -5.17
C VAL A 842 23.00 28.30 -4.82
N ASP A 843 22.47 27.35 -4.05
CA ASP A 843 23.21 26.14 -3.67
C ASP A 843 23.40 25.17 -4.84
N ASN A 844 22.42 25.06 -5.75
CA ASN A 844 22.57 24.29 -6.99
C ASN A 844 23.54 24.99 -7.97
N HIS A 845 23.51 26.32 -8.04
CA HIS A 845 24.50 27.11 -8.80
C HIS A 845 25.91 26.91 -8.26
N ARG A 846 26.08 26.94 -6.94
CA ARG A 846 27.36 26.72 -6.26
C ARG A 846 27.89 25.32 -6.53
N ARG A 847 27.08 24.27 -6.28
CA ARG A 847 27.45 22.86 -6.61
C ARG A 847 27.80 22.68 -8.07
N PHE A 848 27.03 23.26 -9.00
CA PHE A 848 27.35 23.18 -10.42
C PHE A 848 28.71 23.83 -10.72
N CYS A 849 28.98 25.03 -10.23
CA CYS A 849 30.23 25.74 -10.50
C CYS A 849 31.46 25.09 -9.81
N GLU A 850 31.29 24.51 -8.63
CA GLU A 850 32.38 23.91 -7.83
C GLU A 850 32.65 22.44 -8.18
N GLU A 851 31.62 21.60 -8.34
CA GLU A 851 31.78 20.16 -8.60
C GLU A 851 31.88 19.81 -10.09
N ILE A 852 31.18 20.55 -10.96
CA ILE A 852 31.09 20.25 -12.40
C ILE A 852 31.91 21.26 -13.21
N GLY A 853 31.49 22.53 -13.23
CA GLY A 853 32.05 23.58 -14.07
C GLY A 853 31.74 23.42 -15.56
N VAL A 854 32.46 24.15 -16.41
CA VAL A 854 32.33 24.10 -17.88
C VAL A 854 33.72 24.09 -18.51
N HIS A 855 33.94 23.26 -19.53
CA HIS A 855 35.22 23.22 -20.25
C HIS A 855 35.41 24.44 -21.18
N GLY A 856 36.68 24.73 -21.50
CA GLY A 856 37.09 25.83 -22.37
C GLY A 856 36.91 27.22 -21.77
N SER A 857 36.85 28.24 -22.64
CA SER A 857 36.76 29.67 -22.29
C SER A 857 35.56 30.02 -21.40
N ARG A 858 34.44 29.28 -21.50
CA ARG A 858 33.29 29.46 -20.60
C ARG A 858 33.61 29.10 -19.14
N GLY A 859 34.65 28.30 -18.90
CA GLY A 859 35.16 28.01 -17.56
C GLY A 859 35.70 29.25 -16.83
N ASP A 860 36.10 30.31 -17.54
CA ASP A 860 36.52 31.57 -16.93
C ASP A 860 35.34 32.26 -16.23
N THR A 861 34.19 32.34 -16.91
CA THR A 861 32.94 32.87 -16.35
C THR A 861 32.43 32.03 -15.16
N VAL A 862 32.66 30.71 -15.16
CA VAL A 862 32.36 29.86 -13.99
C VAL A 862 33.21 30.27 -12.79
N ARG A 863 34.51 30.52 -12.98
CA ARG A 863 35.41 30.94 -11.89
C ARG A 863 35.03 32.30 -11.30
N GLU A 864 34.63 33.26 -12.14
CA GLU A 864 34.06 34.54 -11.68
C GLU A 864 32.77 34.35 -10.87
N LEU A 865 31.87 33.49 -11.36
CA LEU A 865 30.60 33.19 -10.70
C LEU A 865 30.75 32.53 -9.33
N VAL A 866 31.75 31.69 -9.11
CA VAL A 866 32.02 31.12 -7.77
C VAL A 866 32.23 32.24 -6.75
N GLY A 867 33.02 33.27 -7.08
CA GLY A 867 33.21 34.44 -6.22
C GLY A 867 31.90 35.17 -5.92
N TYR A 868 31.09 35.46 -6.94
CA TYR A 868 29.80 36.12 -6.75
C TYR A 868 28.79 35.28 -5.94
N LEU A 869 28.83 33.95 -6.04
CA LEU A 869 27.92 33.03 -5.35
C LEU A 869 28.30 32.74 -3.89
N GLN A 870 29.53 33.05 -3.46
CA GLN A 870 29.97 32.89 -2.06
C GLN A 870 29.26 33.88 -1.13
N ASP A 871 29.13 35.14 -1.54
CA ASP A 871 28.53 36.21 -0.72
C ASP A 871 26.99 36.18 -0.65
N ILE A 872 26.33 35.34 -1.46
CA ILE A 872 24.88 35.26 -1.54
C ILE A 872 24.34 34.22 -0.56
N LYS A 873 23.60 34.69 0.46
CA LYS A 873 22.82 33.81 1.33
C LYS A 873 21.67 33.18 0.54
N ALA A 874 21.65 31.85 0.47
CA ALA A 874 20.63 31.11 -0.26
C ALA A 874 19.22 31.37 0.27
N ALA A 875 18.27 31.61 -0.65
CA ALA A 875 16.84 31.66 -0.35
C ALA A 875 16.26 30.23 -0.53
N PRO A 876 15.93 29.48 0.55
CA PRO A 876 15.74 28.03 0.45
C PRO A 876 14.30 27.65 0.06
N LYS A 877 13.78 28.22 -1.04
CA LYS A 877 12.37 28.09 -1.48
C LYS A 877 12.09 26.97 -2.49
N LEU A 878 13.09 26.16 -2.85
CA LEU A 878 12.95 25.08 -3.85
C LEU A 878 12.60 23.74 -3.18
N ASP A 879 13.51 23.22 -2.38
CA ASP A 879 13.36 21.96 -1.64
C ASP A 879 12.62 22.22 -0.32
N THR A 880 11.29 22.13 -0.37
CA THR A 880 10.38 22.42 0.74
C THR A 880 9.46 21.25 1.01
N VAL A 881 9.25 20.95 2.29
CA VAL A 881 8.23 20.02 2.75
C VAL A 881 6.86 20.74 2.67
N PRO A 882 5.75 20.04 2.36
CA PRO A 882 4.41 20.64 2.29
C PRO A 882 3.99 21.31 3.61
N VAL A 883 3.00 22.20 3.57
CA VAL A 883 2.62 23.05 4.73
C VAL A 883 1.96 22.26 5.86
N GLU A 884 1.39 21.13 5.50
CA GLU A 884 0.66 20.16 6.31
C GLU A 884 1.55 19.57 7.43
N VAL A 885 2.89 19.54 7.23
CA VAL A 885 3.84 19.17 8.30
C VAL A 885 3.78 20.09 9.52
N TRP A 886 3.26 21.32 9.38
CA TRP A 886 3.07 22.19 10.53
C TRP A 886 2.02 21.67 11.51
N ASP A 887 1.11 20.80 11.11
CA ASP A 887 0.12 20.22 12.01
C ASP A 887 0.75 19.14 12.90
N GLN A 888 1.65 18.31 12.35
CA GLN A 888 2.50 17.42 13.15
C GLN A 888 3.41 18.20 14.12
N VAL A 889 4.00 19.31 13.67
CA VAL A 889 4.82 20.19 14.54
C VAL A 889 3.99 20.80 15.66
N LYS A 890 2.74 21.22 15.41
CA LYS A 890 1.83 21.73 16.45
C LYS A 890 1.44 20.66 17.45
N ALA A 891 1.18 19.42 17.01
CA ALA A 891 0.89 18.29 17.90
C ALA A 891 2.09 17.99 18.82
N ALA A 892 3.30 17.87 18.27
CA ALA A 892 4.52 17.68 19.04
C ALA A 892 4.83 18.84 20.02
N MET A 893 4.47 20.07 19.65
CA MET A 893 4.57 21.23 20.54
C MET A 893 3.59 21.15 21.70
N LEU A 894 2.37 20.65 21.49
CA LEU A 894 1.35 20.51 22.52
C LEU A 894 1.78 19.47 23.56
N ASP A 895 2.18 18.28 23.11
CA ASP A 895 2.71 17.18 23.93
C ASP A 895 3.87 17.64 24.84
N ARG A 896 4.82 18.40 24.27
CA ARG A 896 5.98 18.92 25.01
C ARG A 896 5.73 20.25 25.74
N GLY A 897 4.49 20.75 25.79
CA GLY A 897 4.12 22.02 26.43
C GLY A 897 4.82 23.27 25.86
N MET A 898 5.35 23.19 24.63
CA MET A 898 6.15 24.26 24.03
C MET A 898 5.28 25.27 23.28
N SER A 899 5.20 26.51 23.78
CA SER A 899 4.49 27.58 23.07
C SER A 899 5.18 27.98 21.74
N GLN A 900 4.40 28.49 20.79
CA GLN A 900 4.91 29.07 19.53
C GLN A 900 5.92 30.20 19.77
N VAL A 901 5.80 30.93 20.88
CA VAL A 901 6.76 31.99 21.27
C VAL A 901 8.10 31.37 21.67
N ALA A 902 8.08 30.29 22.45
CA ALA A 902 9.28 29.56 22.86
C ALA A 902 9.99 28.92 21.65
N LEU A 903 9.26 28.22 20.77
CA LEU A 903 9.83 27.65 19.54
C LEU A 903 10.39 28.75 18.61
N GLY A 904 9.66 29.87 18.45
CA GLY A 904 10.13 31.01 17.68
C GLY A 904 11.43 31.62 18.22
N ALA A 905 11.58 31.71 19.54
CA ALA A 905 12.81 32.16 20.18
C ALA A 905 13.96 31.16 20.01
N ALA A 906 13.70 29.86 20.16
CA ALA A 906 14.70 28.79 19.96
C ALA A 906 15.22 28.74 18.51
N LEU A 907 14.36 29.01 17.53
CA LEU A 907 14.72 29.16 16.11
C LEU A 907 15.38 30.53 15.77
N GLY A 908 15.59 31.42 16.74
CA GLY A 908 16.16 32.75 16.51
C GLY A 908 15.27 33.70 15.68
N LEU A 909 13.96 33.43 15.59
CA LEU A 909 13.02 34.25 14.81
C LEU A 909 12.62 35.52 15.56
N ARG A 910 12.81 36.68 14.92
CA ARG A 910 12.39 38.00 15.47
C ARG A 910 10.88 38.16 15.67
N ASN A 911 10.06 37.24 15.15
CA ASN A 911 8.61 37.25 15.31
C ASN A 911 8.09 35.80 15.29
N ALA A 912 7.59 35.32 16.44
CA ALA A 912 7.04 33.99 16.62
C ALA A 912 5.84 33.69 15.70
N GLY A 913 5.07 34.71 15.30
CA GLY A 913 3.98 34.57 14.32
C GLY A 913 4.44 34.08 12.93
N ARG A 914 5.75 34.07 12.65
CA ARG A 914 6.32 33.52 11.41
C ARG A 914 6.81 32.07 11.52
N VAL A 915 6.63 31.38 12.66
CA VAL A 915 7.04 29.98 12.86
C VAL A 915 6.39 29.04 11.84
N PHE A 916 5.11 29.22 11.52
CA PHE A 916 4.35 28.38 10.57
C PHE A 916 4.13 29.06 9.19
N ALA A 917 4.96 30.05 8.83
CA ALA A 917 4.74 30.85 7.63
C ALA A 917 5.20 30.15 6.34
N GLY A 918 4.26 29.44 5.70
CA GLY A 918 4.45 28.75 4.42
C GLY A 918 5.26 27.46 4.53
N ALA A 919 5.48 26.80 3.39
CA ALA A 919 6.14 25.49 3.32
C ALA A 919 7.55 25.53 3.94
N PRO A 920 7.87 24.70 4.96
CA PRO A 920 9.20 24.69 5.56
C PRO A 920 10.26 24.20 4.59
N THR A 921 11.46 24.71 4.79
CA THR A 921 12.67 24.21 4.14
C THR A 921 13.19 23.02 4.96
N ARG A 922 13.86 22.06 4.32
CA ARG A 922 14.36 20.88 5.04
C ARG A 922 15.27 21.21 6.22
N GLN A 923 16.16 22.19 6.08
CA GLN A 923 16.98 22.66 7.20
C GLN A 923 16.12 23.19 8.34
N ARG A 924 15.12 24.02 8.04
CA ARG A 924 14.22 24.56 9.07
C ARG A 924 13.39 23.47 9.75
N LEU A 925 12.99 22.43 9.00
CA LEU A 925 12.29 21.29 9.59
C LEU A 925 13.24 20.47 10.47
N ALA A 926 14.50 20.25 10.07
CA ALA A 926 15.51 19.61 10.92
C ALA A 926 15.82 20.42 12.19
N ASP A 927 15.92 21.75 12.09
CA ASP A 927 16.11 22.62 13.26
C ASP A 927 14.92 22.51 14.23
N VAL A 928 13.68 22.47 13.71
CA VAL A 928 12.45 22.23 14.50
C VAL A 928 12.45 20.82 15.10
N ALA A 929 12.74 19.79 14.31
CA ALA A 929 12.80 18.40 14.73
C ALA A 929 13.81 18.19 15.85
N LYS A 930 14.93 18.92 15.84
CA LYS A 930 15.96 18.89 16.89
C LYS A 930 15.57 19.66 18.16
N ILE A 931 14.81 20.75 18.04
CA ILE A 931 14.30 21.52 19.20
C ILE A 931 13.17 20.76 19.89
N LEU A 932 12.29 20.14 19.09
CA LEU A 932 11.19 19.32 19.59
C LEU A 932 11.60 17.86 19.81
N ASP A 933 12.80 17.44 19.39
CA ASP A 933 13.36 16.10 19.57
C ASP A 933 12.37 14.99 19.15
N VAL A 934 11.84 15.12 17.92
CA VAL A 934 10.90 14.20 17.29
C VAL A 934 11.55 13.52 16.08
N ALA A 935 11.74 12.20 16.18
CA ALA A 935 12.38 11.40 15.15
C ALA A 935 11.67 11.48 13.78
N ASP A 936 10.33 11.47 13.77
CA ASP A 936 9.55 11.48 12.51
C ASP A 936 9.74 12.77 11.71
N LEU A 937 9.85 13.92 12.39
CA LEU A 937 10.15 15.20 11.73
C LEU A 937 11.58 15.23 11.18
N GLU A 938 12.53 14.54 11.82
CA GLU A 938 13.90 14.38 11.31
C GLU A 938 13.96 13.46 10.09
N LEU A 939 13.18 12.37 10.06
CA LEU A 939 13.00 11.51 8.88
C LEU A 939 12.41 12.31 7.70
N LEU A 940 11.34 13.07 7.94
CA LEU A 940 10.75 13.96 6.92
C LEU A 940 11.73 15.00 6.39
N ALA A 941 12.61 15.55 7.25
CA ALA A 941 13.64 16.50 6.86
C ALA A 941 14.78 15.86 6.04
N THR A 942 15.11 14.60 6.27
CA THR A 942 16.31 13.92 5.72
C THR A 942 16.07 12.99 4.54
N ASN A 943 14.81 12.63 4.23
CA ASN A 943 14.45 11.69 3.16
C ASN A 943 14.81 12.11 1.71
N ASP A 944 14.57 11.18 0.77
CA ASP A 944 15.03 11.26 -0.63
C ASP A 944 13.98 11.81 -1.61
N ILE A 945 12.84 12.28 -1.08
CA ILE A 945 11.73 12.82 -1.85
C ILE A 945 11.90 14.31 -2.13
N PHE A 946 11.55 14.73 -3.34
CA PHE A 946 11.28 16.11 -3.70
C PHE A 946 9.79 16.26 -3.98
N TRP A 947 9.12 17.08 -3.17
CA TRP A 947 7.69 17.35 -3.26
C TRP A 947 7.42 18.34 -4.40
N ASP A 948 7.14 17.80 -5.58
CA ASP A 948 6.98 18.54 -6.83
C ASP A 948 5.52 18.90 -7.07
N SER A 949 5.27 20.13 -7.49
CA SER A 949 3.89 20.62 -7.69
C SER A 949 3.35 20.17 -9.04
N VAL A 950 2.15 19.59 -9.06
CA VAL A 950 1.36 19.35 -10.27
C VAL A 950 1.02 20.69 -10.92
N ILE A 951 1.33 20.83 -12.21
CA ILE A 951 1.01 22.03 -13.00
C ILE A 951 -0.07 21.78 -14.05
N GLN A 952 -0.26 20.52 -14.48
CA GLN A 952 -1.26 20.16 -15.46
C GLN A 952 -1.65 18.68 -15.31
N ILE A 953 -2.95 18.41 -15.46
CA ILE A 953 -3.52 17.09 -15.72
C ILE A 953 -4.39 17.25 -16.97
N GLU A 954 -4.23 16.38 -17.96
CA GLU A 954 -5.04 16.38 -19.19
C GLU A 954 -5.33 14.93 -19.61
N SER A 955 -6.61 14.58 -19.88
CA SER A 955 -6.91 13.30 -20.54
C SER A 955 -6.27 13.29 -21.92
N ILE A 956 -5.67 12.16 -22.28
CA ILE A 956 -5.13 11.87 -23.61
C ILE A 956 -5.92 10.77 -24.33
N GLY A 957 -7.11 10.45 -23.82
CA GLY A 957 -7.98 9.38 -24.31
C GLY A 957 -7.48 7.98 -23.96
N GLU A 958 -8.07 7.00 -24.62
CA GLU A 958 -7.72 5.59 -24.45
C GLU A 958 -6.30 5.28 -24.94
N GLN A 959 -5.56 4.50 -24.15
CA GLN A 959 -4.23 3.99 -24.48
C GLN A 959 -4.13 2.53 -24.01
N GLU A 960 -3.23 1.76 -24.60
CA GLU A 960 -2.80 0.50 -23.98
C GLU A 960 -2.02 0.80 -22.69
N VAL A 961 -2.40 0.13 -21.62
CA VAL A 961 -1.85 0.32 -20.28
C VAL A 961 -1.29 -0.98 -19.71
N PHE A 962 -0.35 -0.84 -18.81
CA PHE A 962 0.52 -1.86 -18.28
C PHE A 962 0.64 -1.69 -16.77
N ASP A 963 1.00 -2.77 -16.10
CA ASP A 963 1.27 -2.77 -14.66
C ASP A 963 2.54 -3.61 -14.40
N ALA A 964 3.19 -3.41 -13.26
CA ALA A 964 4.51 -3.97 -12.99
C ALA A 964 4.74 -4.28 -11.51
N THR A 965 5.18 -5.50 -11.23
CA THR A 965 5.29 -6.06 -9.88
C THR A 965 6.68 -5.88 -9.30
N VAL A 966 6.79 -5.23 -8.13
CA VAL A 966 8.03 -5.16 -7.32
C VAL A 966 7.90 -5.93 -6.02
N LEU A 967 8.93 -6.70 -5.67
CA LEU A 967 9.00 -7.47 -4.42
C LEU A 967 9.49 -6.62 -3.24
N GLY A 968 8.92 -6.88 -2.06
CA GLY A 968 9.39 -6.35 -0.78
C GLY A 968 9.04 -4.89 -0.49
N THR A 969 8.52 -4.14 -1.46
CA THR A 969 7.98 -2.79 -1.33
C THR A 969 6.81 -2.60 -2.29
N HIS A 970 5.82 -1.81 -1.88
CA HIS A 970 4.59 -1.55 -2.66
C HIS A 970 4.76 -0.40 -3.66
N ASN A 971 5.98 -0.07 -4.10
CA ASN A 971 6.24 1.07 -4.97
C ASN A 971 7.49 0.90 -5.84
N PHE A 972 7.64 1.79 -6.84
CA PHE A 972 8.83 1.93 -7.66
C PHE A 972 8.99 3.36 -8.18
N VAL A 973 10.15 3.65 -8.76
CA VAL A 973 10.43 4.93 -9.41
C VAL A 973 10.38 4.82 -10.92
N ALA A 974 9.50 5.59 -11.56
CA ALA A 974 9.48 5.76 -13.02
C ALA A 974 9.37 7.23 -13.43
N ASN A 975 10.02 7.63 -14.52
CA ASN A 975 10.15 9.02 -14.99
C ASN A 975 10.66 10.00 -13.90
N GLY A 976 11.36 9.48 -12.89
CA GLY A 976 11.79 10.23 -11.69
C GLY A 976 10.68 10.57 -10.69
N ILE A 977 9.53 9.89 -10.74
CA ILE A 977 8.36 10.02 -9.86
C ILE A 977 8.15 8.70 -9.10
N ALA A 978 7.69 8.77 -7.85
CA ALA A 978 7.35 7.60 -7.04
C ALA A 978 5.91 7.13 -7.30
N LEU A 979 5.74 5.81 -7.55
CA LEU A 979 4.51 5.19 -8.05
C LEU A 979 4.20 3.91 -7.28
N HIS A 980 2.92 3.65 -7.00
CA HIS A 980 2.46 2.49 -6.23
C HIS A 980 2.34 1.21 -7.10
N ASN A 981 2.40 0.04 -6.46
CA ASN A 981 2.24 -1.30 -7.04
C ASN A 981 0.79 -1.83 -6.84
N SER A 982 0.39 -2.94 -7.46
CA SER A 982 -0.98 -3.46 -7.39
C SER A 982 -1.32 -4.19 -6.06
N LEU A 983 -2.62 -4.28 -5.74
CA LEU A 983 -3.16 -4.93 -4.53
C LEU A 983 -2.90 -6.44 -4.40
N GLU A 984 -2.78 -7.16 -5.51
CA GLU A 984 -2.75 -8.64 -5.56
C GLU A 984 -1.53 -9.29 -4.90
N GLN A 985 -0.53 -8.49 -4.48
CA GLN A 985 0.82 -8.97 -4.22
C GLN A 985 0.95 -9.79 -2.92
N ASP A 986 0.25 -9.38 -1.87
CA ASP A 986 0.35 -10.00 -0.53
C ASP A 986 -0.31 -11.38 -0.47
N ALA A 987 -1.29 -11.66 -1.34
CA ALA A 987 -1.91 -12.98 -1.47
C ALA A 987 -0.93 -14.03 -2.02
N ASP A 988 -0.98 -15.24 -1.46
CA ASP A 988 -0.26 -16.41 -1.98
C ASP A 988 -1.09 -17.16 -3.02
N VAL A 989 -2.42 -17.20 -2.84
CA VAL A 989 -3.37 -17.80 -3.78
C VAL A 989 -4.47 -16.79 -4.11
N VAL A 990 -4.84 -16.70 -5.39
CA VAL A 990 -5.98 -15.92 -5.88
C VAL A 990 -6.89 -16.83 -6.68
N ILE A 991 -8.15 -16.93 -6.27
CA ILE A 991 -9.20 -17.70 -6.92
C ILE A 991 -10.27 -16.71 -7.41
N LEU A 992 -10.53 -16.69 -8.72
CA LEU A 992 -11.59 -15.88 -9.32
C LEU A 992 -12.77 -16.80 -9.68
N LEU A 993 -13.98 -16.38 -9.34
CA LEU A 993 -15.20 -17.11 -9.62
C LEU A 993 -15.83 -16.63 -10.92
N HIS A 994 -15.96 -17.54 -11.87
CA HIS A 994 -16.68 -17.33 -13.12
C HIS A 994 -17.86 -18.29 -13.25
N ARG A 995 -18.98 -17.77 -13.75
CA ARG A 995 -20.19 -18.54 -14.03
C ARG A 995 -20.73 -18.10 -15.38
N GLU A 996 -20.39 -18.82 -16.44
CA GLU A 996 -20.77 -18.49 -17.82
C GLU A 996 -22.29 -18.27 -17.94
N ASP A 997 -23.05 -19.17 -17.31
CA ASP A 997 -24.52 -19.17 -17.26
C ASP A 997 -25.17 -17.94 -16.61
N ALA A 998 -24.42 -17.19 -15.79
CA ALA A 998 -24.88 -15.96 -15.16
C ALA A 998 -24.72 -14.72 -16.06
N TYR A 999 -24.04 -14.84 -17.22
CA TYR A 999 -23.76 -13.72 -18.12
C TYR A 999 -24.09 -14.01 -19.59
N GLU A 1000 -24.31 -15.27 -19.96
CA GLU A 1000 -24.61 -15.72 -21.33
C GLU A 1000 -25.83 -16.66 -21.36
N ARG A 1001 -26.92 -16.17 -21.94
CA ARG A 1001 -28.24 -16.84 -21.97
C ARG A 1001 -28.27 -18.11 -22.82
N GLU A 1002 -27.29 -18.29 -23.69
CA GLU A 1002 -27.09 -19.48 -24.54
C GLU A 1002 -25.88 -20.33 -24.08
N SER A 1003 -25.39 -20.11 -22.85
CA SER A 1003 -24.23 -20.85 -22.31
C SER A 1003 -24.42 -22.37 -22.46
N THR A 1004 -23.36 -23.02 -22.92
CA THR A 1004 -23.35 -24.48 -23.13
C THR A 1004 -23.14 -25.27 -21.83
N ARG A 1005 -22.90 -24.56 -20.70
CA ARG A 1005 -22.50 -25.11 -19.40
C ARG A 1005 -23.40 -24.60 -18.24
N PRO A 1006 -24.73 -24.77 -18.32
CA PRO A 1006 -25.66 -24.25 -17.32
C PRO A 1006 -25.49 -24.93 -15.95
N GLY A 1007 -25.38 -24.13 -14.88
CA GLY A 1007 -25.13 -24.64 -13.54
C GLY A 1007 -23.67 -25.02 -13.24
N GLU A 1008 -22.73 -24.77 -14.15
CA GLU A 1008 -21.29 -24.89 -13.89
C GLU A 1008 -20.69 -23.55 -13.42
N ALA A 1009 -19.57 -23.62 -12.71
CA ALA A 1009 -18.73 -22.49 -12.36
C ALA A 1009 -17.25 -22.88 -12.51
N ASP A 1010 -16.43 -21.95 -12.98
CA ASP A 1010 -14.98 -22.09 -12.98
C ASP A 1010 -14.40 -21.40 -11.75
N PHE A 1011 -13.59 -22.13 -10.99
CA PHE A 1011 -12.65 -21.61 -10.00
C PHE A 1011 -11.31 -21.38 -10.71
N ILE A 1012 -11.10 -20.15 -11.16
CA ILE A 1012 -9.90 -19.73 -11.89
C ILE A 1012 -8.81 -19.44 -10.86
N VAL A 1013 -7.84 -20.33 -10.67
CA VAL A 1013 -6.70 -20.10 -9.78
C VAL A 1013 -5.69 -19.20 -10.50
N ALA A 1014 -6.00 -17.90 -10.57
CA ALA A 1014 -5.28 -16.89 -11.34
C ALA A 1014 -3.88 -16.57 -10.78
N LYS A 1015 -3.61 -16.90 -9.51
CA LYS A 1015 -2.28 -16.81 -8.89
C LYS A 1015 -2.10 -17.94 -7.89
N HIS A 1016 -0.93 -18.57 -7.92
CA HIS A 1016 -0.49 -19.51 -6.89
C HIS A 1016 1.03 -19.32 -6.70
N ARG A 1017 1.46 -18.86 -5.53
CA ARG A 1017 2.85 -18.46 -5.25
C ARG A 1017 3.81 -19.66 -5.15
N ASN A 1018 3.30 -20.82 -4.73
CA ASN A 1018 4.09 -22.01 -4.43
C ASN A 1018 3.73 -23.23 -5.30
N GLY A 1019 2.90 -23.07 -6.33
CA GLY A 1019 2.40 -24.18 -7.14
C GLY A 1019 1.77 -23.71 -8.46
N PRO A 1020 1.17 -24.64 -9.23
CA PRO A 1020 0.57 -24.33 -10.52
C PRO A 1020 -0.74 -23.55 -10.40
N THR A 1021 -1.05 -22.77 -11.44
CA THR A 1021 -2.33 -22.13 -11.71
C THR A 1021 -3.14 -22.98 -12.68
N ALA A 1022 -4.43 -23.22 -12.38
CA ALA A 1022 -5.34 -23.94 -13.26
C ALA A 1022 -6.79 -23.46 -13.07
N ASP A 1023 -7.66 -23.82 -14.01
CA ASP A 1023 -9.10 -23.61 -13.92
C ASP A 1023 -9.75 -24.92 -13.44
N VAL A 1024 -10.42 -24.89 -12.30
CA VAL A 1024 -11.14 -26.02 -11.73
C VAL A 1024 -12.63 -25.85 -11.99
N VAL A 1025 -13.28 -26.84 -12.61
CA VAL A 1025 -14.72 -26.79 -12.92
C VAL A 1025 -15.52 -27.44 -11.81
N VAL A 1026 -16.53 -26.73 -11.29
CA VAL A 1026 -17.44 -27.23 -10.25
C VAL A 1026 -18.90 -27.00 -10.65
N ALA A 1027 -19.83 -27.77 -10.08
CA ALA A 1027 -21.26 -27.51 -10.23
C ALA A 1027 -21.77 -26.55 -9.15
N PHE A 1028 -22.43 -25.46 -9.55
CA PHE A 1028 -23.06 -24.50 -8.66
C PHE A 1028 -24.54 -24.85 -8.43
N GLN A 1029 -24.88 -25.21 -7.19
CA GLN A 1029 -26.23 -25.56 -6.77
C GLN A 1029 -26.85 -24.41 -5.98
N GLY A 1030 -27.13 -23.29 -6.65
CA GLY A 1030 -27.59 -22.05 -6.02
C GLY A 1030 -28.86 -22.19 -5.16
N HIS A 1031 -29.76 -23.13 -5.49
CA HIS A 1031 -30.95 -23.44 -4.68
C HIS A 1031 -30.63 -24.09 -3.32
N TYR A 1032 -29.43 -24.66 -3.15
CA TYR A 1032 -28.86 -25.13 -1.89
C TYR A 1032 -27.75 -24.21 -1.36
N SER A 1033 -27.50 -23.06 -2.01
CA SER A 1033 -26.42 -22.12 -1.67
C SER A 1033 -25.04 -22.77 -1.52
N ARG A 1034 -24.63 -23.62 -2.47
CA ARG A 1034 -23.33 -24.32 -2.45
C ARG A 1034 -22.73 -24.58 -3.83
N PHE A 1035 -21.43 -24.89 -3.85
CA PHE A 1035 -20.72 -25.56 -4.94
C PHE A 1035 -20.48 -27.04 -4.59
N VAL A 1036 -20.29 -27.89 -5.60
CA VAL A 1036 -19.88 -29.30 -5.47
C VAL A 1036 -18.97 -29.72 -6.62
N ASP A 1037 -18.11 -30.70 -6.39
CA ASP A 1037 -17.30 -31.31 -7.46
C ASP A 1037 -18.15 -31.81 -8.63
N MET A 1038 -17.56 -31.76 -9.82
CA MET A 1038 -18.09 -32.45 -11.00
C MET A 1038 -17.98 -33.97 -10.80
N ALA A 1039 -18.87 -34.73 -11.41
CA ALA A 1039 -18.78 -36.18 -11.36
C ALA A 1039 -17.63 -36.66 -12.27
N HIS A 1040 -16.53 -37.13 -11.66
CA HIS A 1040 -15.50 -37.85 -12.39
C HIS A 1040 -16.02 -39.25 -12.77
N ASP A 1041 -15.98 -39.60 -14.05
CA ASP A 1041 -16.09 -41.00 -14.49
C ASP A 1041 -14.79 -41.73 -14.07
N GLY A 1042 -14.90 -42.59 -13.05
CA GLY A 1042 -13.78 -43.36 -12.48
C GLY A 1042 -13.41 -44.64 -13.22
#